data_AF-A0A8K0S737-F1
#
_entry.id   AF-A0A8K0S737-F1
#
_cell.length_a   1.000
_cell.length_b   1.000
_cell.length_c   1.000
_cell.angle_alpha   90.00
_cell.angle_beta   90.00
_cell.angle_gamma   90.00
#
_symmetry.space_group_name_H-M   'P 1'
#
loop_
_entity.id
_entity.type
_entity.pdbx_description
1 polymer ?
#
loop_
_entity_poly.entity_id
_entity_poly.type
_entity_poly.pdbx_seq_one_letter_code
_entity_poly.pdbx_strand_id
1 'polypeptide(L)'
;MRAHTFIPFVGLLAGLSSAASSRTNNTLLGPFDASKAQNSTEHEFELGITPIAPYGEKQTSEEWATPLVEGCPRSCAAAGSNAANWTQVHDFGDLKNCEAPLVFDLNVHSQAVETVRVCTLEGLSSSSKAAAHLGAHLHQGAARRHTKREVEKPSAVHCSPAPLSPVSIHLTAGLAGVLNATNHVTTAVQGLKQQLAKKTLCGSTVLFSKSGSAIVGLYISADMGSVAGAALLERFEKAASLGTQMMQTCDINPMNPYTFGVFAVDKITELSSDLEARAECKTTKVIEDDTCTTLSVKCNIRGADFVKFNPNSNLCGSLVPGQLVCCSSGTLPELSVNTPVPAADGTCATHTIGTKDLCDTVARANGITVEDIQEYNKASWGWAGCDRLQIGQVICVSKGNTPMPASAPGAACGPQKPDTKKPSGSFDGWDLAKLNPCPLKACCSGWGFCGTTAEFCTDTPADTKAPGAFKVNTNGCIQNCGTDIVNNGSPPDEFKRIGYFQAYNPGRPCMHMDASEIADNFKDLTHVHFAFAGITEDYDVNIPDSVKTQFDVFDKMDAPFKKILSFGGWAESTESGTFQRYRDIVKPEYRSVFAANVVKFMEKHNFDGVDLDWEYPGATDQGIPAGDRTDGLYYVRFLNTFRNLLPKGKSLSIALPGSYWYLKPFPVEDMAKLLDYFVFMTYDLHGQWDYGNKFANPSCPNGNCLRSHINRTETRNSMSMITKAGVPASKVIIGIASYGRSFRMADKSCTGPQCLFTGSYSVSEAEPGPCTDTSGYISNAELEEIWQAAADGVEGVEAKQWYDASTSSDIMTYGTQGNGMTDWVAFMSPTTKQQRVEWVKKLNFGGTTDWAIDLGGYFEGPSTKNGTNNGGWSDFKADDLSCDSTNWPTTLDKLSESIESVNANCRAVATMSILVNALVAAVAEYKDVSKNYDSAFGWYADWVKDSIDDRIEEFLTPYTGKGLKYLDCEWTDPKHSGKGRCDESWPATAPGPNPGIRSIVFTMRDEDGFYKALLEETGIQKDWVQWVKQDAKVDPCSCVMIGAVEQCSPAGCQNHLNYEMRSNYLQRISDKSKIDVVNPKELLDKAIPSTDDLVMLAIGTFAEMRLGQSDANSSDIITSFSMPIFMMEDASDSIREIKKIGEKEKKTKTRNLVLNILTIIFSVIPFVGEAAAALGGVARLATAALIVGEAGNAALSIVDIVDNPASAPFAILGMLVGAAGLRGGKISSRDAFKQAAGARTALTDDAMKAFSAEFRAKDVMIQKIIKSCGFA
;
A
#
# COMPACT_ATOMS: atom_id res chain seq x y z
N MET A 1 -15.80 -31.13 -34.64
CA MET A 1 -15.75 -32.48 -34.04
C MET A 1 -15.45 -32.33 -32.56
N ARG A 2 -16.27 -32.80 -31.61
CA ARG A 2 -17.66 -33.30 -31.67
C ARG A 2 -18.42 -32.54 -30.55
N ALA A 3 -19.31 -31.58 -30.87
CA ALA A 3 -20.68 -31.74 -31.44
C ALA A 3 -21.74 -32.01 -30.35
N HIS A 4 -22.90 -31.32 -30.25
CA HIS A 4 -23.45 -30.18 -31.02
C HIS A 4 -24.60 -29.48 -30.23
N THR A 5 -24.64 -28.13 -30.25
CA THR A 5 -25.73 -27.17 -30.63
C THR A 5 -27.22 -27.51 -30.31
N PHE A 6 -28.14 -26.59 -29.93
CA PHE A 6 -28.49 -25.26 -30.50
C PHE A 6 -29.22 -24.27 -29.52
N ILE A 7 -29.35 -23.00 -29.97
CA ILE A 7 -29.88 -21.73 -29.34
C ILE A 7 -30.79 -21.04 -30.42
N PRO A 8 -31.82 -20.16 -30.18
CA PRO A 8 -32.13 -19.18 -29.08
C PRO A 8 -33.51 -19.39 -28.37
N PHE A 9 -34.06 -18.59 -27.43
CA PHE A 9 -33.93 -17.19 -26.91
C PHE A 9 -34.86 -16.09 -27.54
N VAL A 10 -36.01 -15.75 -26.90
CA VAL A 10 -36.78 -14.46 -26.93
C VAL A 10 -37.78 -14.42 -25.75
N GLY A 11 -38.01 -13.27 -25.09
CA GLY A 11 -39.38 -12.92 -24.60
C GLY A 11 -39.63 -12.52 -23.13
N LEU A 12 -39.62 -11.19 -22.89
CA LEU A 12 -40.36 -10.36 -21.91
C LEU A 12 -41.24 -10.95 -20.75
N LEU A 13 -40.99 -10.40 -19.56
CA LEU A 13 -41.91 -9.77 -18.57
C LEU A 13 -43.14 -10.48 -17.93
N ALA A 14 -43.26 -10.20 -16.62
CA ALA A 14 -44.46 -10.10 -15.76
C ALA A 14 -44.99 -11.35 -15.01
N GLY A 15 -45.51 -11.11 -13.79
CA GLY A 15 -46.62 -11.90 -13.24
C GLY A 15 -46.44 -12.55 -11.86
N LEU A 16 -46.61 -11.79 -10.80
CA LEU A 16 -46.83 -12.23 -9.41
C LEU A 16 -47.98 -13.27 -9.21
N SER A 17 -47.99 -13.89 -8.01
CA SER A 17 -49.14 -14.53 -7.31
C SER A 17 -49.60 -15.92 -7.79
N SER A 18 -50.07 -16.86 -6.94
CA SER A 18 -50.14 -16.92 -5.47
C SER A 18 -50.36 -18.34 -4.92
N ALA A 19 -49.60 -18.69 -3.87
CA ALA A 19 -50.00 -19.22 -2.55
C ALA A 19 -51.14 -20.25 -2.35
N ALA A 20 -50.85 -21.30 -1.55
CA ALA A 20 -51.61 -21.75 -0.35
C ALA A 20 -50.92 -23.00 0.27
N SER A 21 -50.32 -22.91 1.47
CA SER A 21 -50.92 -23.23 2.80
C SER A 21 -50.95 -24.74 3.14
N SER A 22 -50.83 -25.22 4.40
CA SER A 22 -50.49 -24.63 5.72
C SER A 22 -50.40 -25.76 6.78
N ARG A 23 -50.12 -25.39 8.06
CA ARG A 23 -50.22 -26.15 9.35
C ARG A 23 -48.93 -26.83 9.87
N THR A 24 -48.58 -26.83 11.16
CA THR A 24 -49.01 -26.03 12.35
C THR A 24 -48.04 -26.21 13.55
N ASN A 25 -47.94 -25.17 14.39
CA ASN A 25 -47.78 -25.15 15.87
C ASN A 25 -46.46 -25.51 16.61
N ASN A 26 -45.99 -24.48 17.35
CA ASN A 26 -45.55 -24.44 18.76
C ASN A 26 -44.46 -25.39 19.31
N THR A 27 -43.37 -24.80 19.81
CA THR A 27 -43.09 -24.75 21.27
C THR A 27 -42.06 -23.67 21.62
N LEU A 28 -41.89 -23.38 22.92
CA LEU A 28 -41.17 -22.22 23.49
C LEU A 28 -40.37 -22.69 24.73
N LEU A 29 -39.28 -21.98 25.06
CA LEU A 29 -38.47 -22.03 26.30
C LEU A 29 -37.42 -23.15 26.49
N GLY A 30 -36.23 -22.77 26.98
CA GLY A 30 -35.19 -23.65 27.53
C GLY A 30 -33.77 -23.21 27.16
N PRO A 31 -32.88 -22.83 28.12
CA PRO A 31 -31.57 -22.25 27.81
C PRO A 31 -30.51 -23.31 27.49
N PHE A 32 -29.54 -22.95 26.65
CA PHE A 32 -28.28 -23.71 26.50
C PHE A 32 -27.08 -22.77 26.61
N ASP A 33 -26.17 -23.13 27.52
CA ASP A 33 -24.98 -22.37 27.89
C ASP A 33 -23.77 -22.77 27.01
N ALA A 34 -22.74 -21.93 27.03
CA ALA A 34 -21.62 -21.93 26.12
C ALA A 34 -20.71 -23.17 26.24
N SER A 35 -20.47 -23.84 25.11
CA SER A 35 -19.12 -24.33 24.77
C SER A 35 -18.96 -24.69 23.29
N LYS A 36 -17.87 -24.18 22.70
CA LYS A 36 -17.18 -24.69 21.49
C LYS A 36 -17.99 -24.84 20.19
N ALA A 37 -17.83 -23.86 19.30
CA ALA A 37 -17.70 -24.15 17.87
C ALA A 37 -16.21 -24.43 17.58
N GLN A 38 -15.86 -25.68 17.26
CA GLN A 38 -14.65 -25.99 16.49
C GLN A 38 -15.11 -26.22 15.05
N ASN A 39 -14.45 -25.59 14.08
CA ASN A 39 -14.60 -25.98 12.68
C ASN A 39 -13.37 -25.56 11.86
N SER A 40 -12.48 -26.51 11.56
CA SER A 40 -11.56 -26.42 10.43
C SER A 40 -11.01 -27.81 10.06
N THR A 41 -11.26 -28.18 8.80
CA THR A 41 -10.57 -29.22 7.99
C THR A 41 -10.67 -30.69 8.42
N GLU A 42 -11.54 -31.45 7.72
CA GLU A 42 -11.59 -32.92 7.68
C GLU A 42 -11.54 -33.45 6.23
N HIS A 43 -10.82 -34.56 6.05
CA HIS A 43 -11.01 -35.65 5.06
C HIS A 43 -9.84 -36.62 5.30
N GLU A 44 -9.98 -37.68 6.11
CA GLU A 44 -10.69 -38.95 5.87
C GLU A 44 -10.12 -39.81 4.73
N PHE A 45 -9.58 -40.98 5.10
CA PHE A 45 -10.13 -42.27 4.66
C PHE A 45 -9.87 -43.38 5.72
N GLU A 46 -10.71 -44.42 5.67
CA GLU A 46 -11.05 -45.41 6.71
C GLU A 46 -9.95 -46.47 7.06
N LEU A 47 -10.04 -47.38 8.06
CA LEU A 47 -11.13 -48.28 8.53
C LEU A 47 -10.93 -48.84 9.98
N GLY A 48 -12.04 -49.19 10.69
CA GLY A 48 -12.06 -50.42 11.54
C GLY A 48 -12.48 -50.42 13.03
N ILE A 49 -13.76 -50.16 13.35
CA ILE A 49 -14.64 -50.71 14.45
C ILE A 49 -14.05 -51.76 15.45
N THR A 50 -14.36 -51.86 16.78
CA THR A 50 -15.63 -51.85 17.56
C THR A 50 -15.36 -51.86 19.12
N PRO A 51 -16.33 -51.76 20.09
CA PRO A 51 -16.19 -50.85 21.27
C PRO A 51 -16.64 -51.39 22.69
N ILE A 52 -16.90 -50.47 23.66
CA ILE A 52 -17.76 -50.55 24.90
C ILE A 52 -17.11 -51.02 26.24
N ALA A 53 -17.35 -50.49 27.47
CA ALA A 53 -17.84 -49.18 28.03
C ALA A 53 -17.61 -49.16 29.62
N PRO A 54 -18.25 -48.35 30.52
CA PRO A 54 -17.53 -47.62 31.61
C PRO A 54 -18.01 -47.89 33.07
N TYR A 55 -17.39 -47.24 34.11
CA TYR A 55 -18.00 -46.61 35.33
C TYR A 55 -17.04 -46.40 36.54
N GLY A 56 -17.27 -45.35 37.35
CA GLY A 56 -17.42 -45.47 38.83
C GLY A 56 -16.28 -45.09 39.81
N GLU A 57 -16.62 -44.35 40.88
CA GLU A 57 -15.75 -43.77 41.93
C GLU A 57 -15.19 -44.70 43.05
N LYS A 58 -14.05 -44.27 43.66
CA LYS A 58 -13.56 -44.38 45.07
C LYS A 58 -13.76 -45.65 45.96
N GLN A 59 -12.64 -46.24 46.44
CA GLN A 59 -12.20 -46.27 47.88
C GLN A 59 -10.81 -46.95 48.11
N THR A 60 -10.35 -47.06 49.37
CA THR A 60 -8.93 -47.05 49.87
C THR A 60 -8.31 -48.37 50.38
N SER A 61 -6.97 -48.56 50.29
CA SER A 61 -6.00 -49.04 51.35
C SER A 61 -4.62 -49.55 50.80
N GLU A 62 -3.55 -49.53 51.62
CA GLU A 62 -2.13 -49.93 51.28
C GLU A 62 -1.71 -51.31 51.87
N GLU A 63 -0.83 -52.09 51.20
CA GLU A 63 -0.38 -53.41 51.73
C GLU A 63 0.89 -54.09 51.08
N TRP A 64 2.06 -53.46 50.83
CA TRP A 64 3.15 -54.14 50.04
C TRP A 64 4.66 -54.01 50.36
N ALA A 65 5.11 -53.61 51.57
CA ALA A 65 6.56 -53.62 51.90
C ALA A 65 7.06 -54.95 52.53
N THR A 66 8.19 -55.51 52.05
CA THR A 66 8.84 -56.72 52.62
C THR A 66 10.05 -56.34 53.50
N PRO A 67 10.19 -56.84 54.74
CA PRO A 67 11.22 -56.37 55.67
C PRO A 67 12.64 -56.92 55.40
N LEU A 68 13.65 -56.07 55.64
CA LEU A 68 15.08 -56.44 55.69
C LEU A 68 15.39 -57.29 56.93
N VAL A 69 16.46 -58.09 56.87
CA VAL A 69 16.86 -58.96 58.00
C VAL A 69 18.25 -58.56 58.51
N GLU A 70 18.32 -58.16 59.78
CA GLU A 70 19.49 -57.50 60.40
C GLU A 70 20.04 -56.32 59.57
N GLY A 71 19.16 -55.61 58.85
CA GLY A 71 19.52 -54.49 57.98
C GLY A 71 20.07 -54.89 56.60
N CYS A 72 20.35 -56.17 56.35
CA CYS A 72 20.83 -56.64 55.05
C CYS A 72 19.72 -57.18 54.12
N PRO A 73 19.86 -56.99 52.79
CA PRO A 73 19.03 -57.60 51.77
C PRO A 73 19.47 -59.04 51.45
N ARG A 74 18.61 -59.80 50.74
CA ARG A 74 18.91 -61.17 50.31
C ARG A 74 20.14 -61.23 49.41
N SER A 75 20.81 -62.38 49.39
CA SER A 75 22.02 -62.55 48.59
C SER A 75 21.73 -62.63 47.10
N CYS A 76 22.71 -62.19 46.30
CA CYS A 76 22.64 -62.26 44.85
C CYS A 76 22.62 -63.73 44.34
N ALA A 77 23.17 -64.66 45.13
CA ALA A 77 23.10 -66.09 44.86
C ALA A 77 21.68 -66.64 45.06
N ALA A 78 20.99 -66.26 46.14
CA ALA A 78 19.64 -66.69 46.43
C ALA A 78 18.57 -65.99 45.57
N ALA A 79 18.79 -64.73 45.17
CA ALA A 79 17.87 -63.97 44.32
C ALA A 79 18.08 -64.18 42.80
N GLY A 80 19.22 -64.75 42.41
CA GLY A 80 19.57 -65.03 41.01
C GLY A 80 20.15 -63.83 40.25
N SER A 81 20.54 -64.02 38.99
CA SER A 81 21.24 -63.00 38.19
C SER A 81 20.35 -61.91 37.59
N ASN A 82 19.02 -62.04 37.67
CA ASN A 82 18.10 -60.99 37.23
C ASN A 82 17.82 -60.01 38.37
N ALA A 83 18.28 -58.77 38.22
CA ALA A 83 18.12 -57.73 39.23
C ALA A 83 16.65 -57.39 39.57
N ALA A 84 15.69 -57.69 38.68
CA ALA A 84 14.27 -57.55 38.99
C ALA A 84 13.81 -58.40 40.20
N ASN A 85 14.52 -59.51 40.49
CA ASN A 85 14.22 -60.43 41.59
C ASN A 85 14.97 -60.09 42.91
N TRP A 86 15.80 -59.04 42.92
CA TRP A 86 16.59 -58.65 44.09
C TRP A 86 15.74 -57.92 45.13
N THR A 87 16.23 -57.80 46.36
CA THR A 87 15.52 -57.08 47.41
C THR A 87 15.34 -55.63 47.01
N GLN A 88 14.11 -55.14 47.10
CA GLN A 88 13.76 -53.77 46.80
C GLN A 88 13.80 -52.97 48.10
N VAL A 89 14.57 -51.87 48.08
CA VAL A 89 14.59 -50.88 49.17
C VAL A 89 14.23 -49.52 48.59
N HIS A 90 13.55 -48.71 49.40
CA HIS A 90 13.12 -47.36 49.02
C HIS A 90 14.04 -46.30 49.61
N ASP A 91 14.88 -46.66 50.60
CA ASP A 91 15.88 -45.77 51.20
C ASP A 91 17.21 -46.50 51.47
N PHE A 92 18.32 -45.90 51.09
CA PHE A 92 19.66 -46.44 51.36
C PHE A 92 20.01 -46.45 52.86
N GLY A 93 19.36 -45.63 53.68
CA GLY A 93 19.53 -45.60 55.13
C GLY A 93 19.05 -46.87 55.82
N ASP A 94 18.12 -47.62 55.22
CA ASP A 94 17.66 -48.91 55.75
C ASP A 94 18.78 -49.98 55.70
N LEU A 95 19.72 -49.81 54.76
CA LEU A 95 20.93 -50.61 54.59
C LEU A 95 22.10 -50.16 55.47
N LYS A 96 21.95 -49.10 56.27
CA LYS A 96 23.06 -48.51 57.07
C LYS A 96 23.68 -49.51 58.06
N ASN A 97 22.90 -50.48 58.51
CA ASN A 97 23.35 -51.54 59.42
C ASN A 97 23.87 -52.79 58.68
N CYS A 98 23.90 -52.79 57.34
CA CYS A 98 24.44 -53.89 56.55
C CYS A 98 25.94 -53.73 56.30
N GLU A 99 26.75 -54.58 56.93
CA GLU A 99 28.21 -54.58 56.78
C GLU A 99 28.70 -55.44 55.59
N ALA A 100 27.85 -56.32 55.07
CA ALA A 100 28.18 -57.17 53.92
C ALA A 100 28.37 -56.35 52.62
N PRO A 101 29.23 -56.78 51.68
CA PRO A 101 29.39 -56.10 50.39
C PRO A 101 28.11 -56.15 49.56
N LEU A 102 27.78 -55.04 48.92
CA LEU A 102 26.52 -54.85 48.19
C LEU A 102 26.75 -54.58 46.70
N VAL A 103 25.79 -55.02 45.90
CA VAL A 103 25.64 -54.64 44.49
C VAL A 103 24.26 -54.03 44.28
N PHE A 104 24.22 -52.96 43.52
CA PHE A 104 23.02 -52.19 43.22
C PHE A 104 22.77 -52.18 41.71
N ASP A 105 21.51 -52.39 41.31
CA ASP A 105 21.01 -52.14 39.96
C ASP A 105 20.00 -50.99 40.08
N LEU A 106 20.29 -49.87 39.43
CA LEU A 106 19.52 -48.63 39.52
C LEU A 106 18.92 -48.33 38.15
N ASN A 107 17.58 -48.22 38.09
CA ASN A 107 16.91 -47.83 36.85
C ASN A 107 16.95 -46.30 36.74
N VAL A 108 17.87 -45.77 35.93
CA VAL A 108 18.15 -44.32 35.81
C VAL A 108 17.30 -43.64 34.70
N HIS A 109 16.31 -44.33 34.14
CA HIS A 109 15.49 -43.85 33.01
C HIS A 109 13.97 -43.86 33.27
N SER A 110 13.55 -43.53 34.50
CA SER A 110 12.19 -43.04 34.79
C SER A 110 12.26 -41.91 35.82
N GLN A 111 11.37 -40.91 35.71
CA GLN A 111 11.38 -39.72 36.60
C GLN A 111 10.98 -40.01 38.06
N ALA A 112 10.66 -41.26 38.40
CA ALA A 112 10.64 -41.74 39.77
C ALA A 112 11.57 -42.97 39.90
N VAL A 113 12.52 -42.89 40.83
CA VAL A 113 13.32 -44.05 41.29
C VAL A 113 12.51 -44.73 42.40
N GLU A 114 11.41 -45.39 42.02
CA GLU A 114 10.49 -45.97 43.00
C GLU A 114 11.06 -47.18 43.75
N THR A 115 12.10 -47.84 43.23
CA THR A 115 12.78 -48.95 43.92
C THR A 115 14.27 -49.05 43.57
N VAL A 116 15.13 -49.05 44.59
CA VAL A 116 16.53 -49.48 44.48
C VAL A 116 16.56 -51.00 44.61
N ARG A 117 17.14 -51.70 43.63
CA ARG A 117 17.27 -53.15 43.67
C ARG A 117 18.67 -53.52 44.15
N VAL A 118 18.74 -54.22 45.27
CA VAL A 118 19.97 -54.50 46.00
C VAL A 118 20.05 -55.96 46.42
N CYS A 119 21.24 -56.54 46.34
CA CYS A 119 21.54 -57.84 46.90
C CYS A 119 22.92 -57.86 47.57
N THR A 120 23.09 -58.76 48.54
CA THR A 120 24.38 -59.01 49.20
C THR A 120 25.25 -59.96 48.37
N LEU A 121 26.53 -59.62 48.21
CA LEU A 121 27.52 -60.53 47.62
C LEU A 121 27.89 -61.59 48.65
N GLU A 122 27.50 -62.84 48.38
CA GLU A 122 27.99 -63.98 49.14
C GLU A 122 29.47 -64.27 48.81
N GLY A 123 30.29 -64.46 49.85
CA GLY A 123 31.63 -65.06 49.70
C GLY A 123 32.79 -64.40 50.44
N LEU A 124 32.62 -63.27 51.13
CA LEU A 124 33.72 -62.58 51.84
C LEU A 124 33.35 -62.19 53.29
N SER A 125 33.74 -63.07 54.23
CA SER A 125 33.84 -62.93 55.70
C SER A 125 32.62 -62.53 56.55
N SER A 126 31.94 -63.58 57.06
CA SER A 126 31.50 -63.81 58.47
C SER A 126 30.55 -62.88 59.24
N SER A 127 29.41 -63.50 59.61
CA SER A 127 28.69 -63.46 60.90
C SER A 127 27.78 -62.29 61.31
N SER A 128 26.51 -62.40 60.93
CA SER A 128 25.35 -62.11 61.80
C SER A 128 24.19 -63.09 61.49
N LYS A 129 23.14 -63.17 62.32
CA LYS A 129 22.18 -64.31 62.42
C LYS A 129 20.93 -64.20 61.53
N ALA A 130 20.90 -63.30 60.55
CA ALA A 130 19.74 -63.03 59.68
C ALA A 130 19.18 -64.23 58.89
N ALA A 131 20.03 -65.17 58.48
CA ALA A 131 19.66 -66.17 57.47
C ALA A 131 18.64 -67.25 57.92
N ALA A 132 18.23 -67.27 59.20
CA ALA A 132 17.51 -68.42 59.78
C ALA A 132 15.98 -68.31 59.84
N HIS A 133 15.37 -67.13 59.69
CA HIS A 133 13.98 -66.92 60.15
C HIS A 133 12.85 -66.84 59.10
N LEU A 134 13.17 -66.86 57.79
CA LEU A 134 12.20 -66.65 56.70
C LEU A 134 11.90 -67.89 55.83
N GLY A 135 12.31 -69.09 56.26
CA GLY A 135 12.14 -70.34 55.52
C GLY A 135 10.86 -71.15 55.84
N ALA A 136 9.94 -70.65 56.66
CA ALA A 136 8.99 -71.51 57.39
C ALA A 136 7.49 -71.41 57.01
N HIS A 137 7.07 -70.56 56.06
CA HIS A 137 5.63 -70.30 55.79
C HIS A 137 5.14 -70.55 54.35
N LEU A 138 5.85 -71.34 53.55
CA LEU A 138 5.41 -71.76 52.21
C LEU A 138 5.14 -73.27 52.11
N HIS A 139 4.09 -73.75 52.79
CA HIS A 139 3.41 -75.01 52.41
C HIS A 139 1.97 -75.09 52.92
N GLN A 140 1.03 -75.23 51.96
CA GLN A 140 -0.35 -75.76 52.00
C GLN A 140 -1.40 -74.80 51.42
N GLY A 141 -2.42 -75.36 50.75
CA GLY A 141 -3.60 -74.62 50.29
C GLY A 141 -3.77 -74.57 48.77
N ALA A 142 -4.32 -75.64 48.18
CA ALA A 142 -4.66 -75.69 46.76
C ALA A 142 -6.13 -75.27 46.49
N ALA A 143 -6.41 -75.00 45.21
CA ALA A 143 -7.70 -75.12 44.52
C ALA A 143 -8.74 -73.96 44.50
N ARG A 144 -8.73 -73.27 43.34
CA ARG A 144 -9.87 -73.06 42.39
C ARG A 144 -10.87 -71.89 42.53
N ARG A 145 -10.93 -71.14 41.40
CA ARG A 145 -12.05 -70.38 40.78
C ARG A 145 -12.53 -69.11 41.52
N HIS A 146 -12.36 -67.92 40.96
CA HIS A 146 -13.06 -67.48 39.73
C HIS A 146 -12.25 -66.50 38.83
N THR A 147 -12.74 -66.31 37.60
CA THR A 147 -12.35 -65.38 36.49
C THR A 147 -11.86 -63.97 36.91
N LYS A 148 -11.01 -63.23 36.16
CA LYS A 148 -11.12 -62.89 34.71
C LYS A 148 -9.85 -62.17 34.13
N ARG A 149 -9.52 -62.46 32.85
CA ARG A 149 -8.87 -61.64 31.77
C ARG A 149 -7.41 -61.08 31.82
N GLU A 150 -6.66 -61.37 30.72
CA GLU A 150 -5.57 -60.61 30.04
C GLU A 150 -4.29 -60.22 30.85
N VAL A 151 -3.08 -60.01 30.30
CA VAL A 151 -2.61 -59.63 28.94
C VAL A 151 -1.43 -60.50 28.46
N GLU A 152 -1.19 -60.57 27.15
CA GLU A 152 -0.08 -61.29 26.50
C GLU A 152 1.32 -60.68 26.71
N LYS A 153 2.38 -61.47 26.47
CA LYS A 153 3.79 -61.06 26.56
C LYS A 153 4.26 -60.24 25.36
N PRO A 154 5.00 -59.13 25.57
CA PRO A 154 5.95 -58.60 24.59
C PRO A 154 7.25 -59.43 24.57
N SER A 155 7.92 -59.47 23.41
CA SER A 155 9.05 -60.36 23.13
C SER A 155 10.39 -59.94 23.77
N ALA A 156 11.27 -60.92 24.00
CA ALA A 156 12.65 -60.67 24.38
C ALA A 156 13.48 -60.15 23.21
N VAL A 157 14.20 -59.02 23.39
CA VAL A 157 15.12 -58.47 22.39
C VAL A 157 16.43 -59.26 22.40
N HIS A 158 16.80 -59.84 21.26
CA HIS A 158 18.09 -60.49 21.05
C HIS A 158 19.15 -59.47 20.59
N CYS A 159 20.24 -59.36 21.33
CA CYS A 159 21.43 -58.61 20.90
C CYS A 159 22.18 -59.39 19.80
N SER A 160 22.18 -58.89 18.57
CA SER A 160 23.05 -59.42 17.52
C SER A 160 24.41 -58.70 17.56
N PRO A 161 25.54 -59.39 17.81
CA PRO A 161 26.84 -58.75 17.89
C PRO A 161 27.35 -58.34 16.50
N ALA A 162 27.59 -57.05 16.30
CA ALA A 162 28.35 -56.55 15.17
C ALA A 162 29.84 -56.97 15.29
N PRO A 163 30.59 -57.13 14.19
CA PRO A 163 32.00 -57.50 14.23
C PRO A 163 32.83 -56.42 14.94
N LEU A 164 33.46 -56.80 16.06
CA LEU A 164 34.25 -55.91 16.91
C LEU A 164 35.54 -55.47 16.20
N SER A 165 35.66 -54.17 15.93
CA SER A 165 36.90 -53.56 15.44
C SER A 165 37.74 -53.03 16.61
N PRO A 166 39.06 -53.28 16.67
CA PRO A 166 39.90 -52.78 17.73
C PRO A 166 40.11 -51.26 17.60
N VAL A 167 39.67 -50.49 18.61
CA VAL A 167 39.84 -49.03 18.68
C VAL A 167 40.96 -48.71 19.68
N SER A 168 41.85 -47.80 19.30
CA SER A 168 42.87 -47.27 20.21
C SER A 168 42.26 -46.18 21.09
N ILE A 169 42.23 -46.41 22.40
CA ILE A 169 41.62 -45.50 23.38
C ILE A 169 42.69 -44.85 24.26
N HIS A 170 42.65 -43.51 24.37
CA HIS A 170 43.46 -42.77 25.34
C HIS A 170 42.77 -42.81 26.71
N LEU A 171 43.50 -43.28 27.73
CA LEU A 171 43.02 -43.37 29.11
C LEU A 171 43.68 -42.27 29.95
N THR A 172 42.86 -41.47 30.62
CA THR A 172 43.31 -40.51 31.62
C THR A 172 43.02 -41.07 33.01
N ALA A 173 44.05 -41.10 33.85
CA ALA A 173 43.97 -41.51 35.25
C ALA A 173 44.13 -40.27 36.16
N GLY A 174 43.28 -40.16 37.17
CA GLY A 174 43.32 -39.07 38.15
C GLY A 174 44.43 -39.22 39.19
N LEU A 175 44.61 -38.18 40.02
CA LEU A 175 45.62 -38.10 41.10
C LEU A 175 45.84 -39.42 41.86
N ALA A 176 47.07 -39.92 41.81
CA ALA A 176 47.52 -41.01 42.67
C ALA A 176 47.88 -40.44 44.05
N GLY A 177 47.18 -40.85 45.12
CA GLY A 177 47.61 -40.52 46.48
C GLY A 177 46.60 -40.56 47.62
N VAL A 178 45.29 -40.74 47.39
CA VAL A 178 44.28 -40.69 48.48
C VAL A 178 43.22 -41.81 48.36
N LEU A 179 43.67 -43.05 48.23
CA LEU A 179 42.89 -44.25 48.56
C LEU A 179 43.71 -45.05 49.58
N ASN A 180 43.23 -45.16 50.82
CA ASN A 180 43.98 -45.78 51.92
C ASN A 180 43.60 -47.26 52.16
N ALA A 181 42.40 -47.70 51.75
CA ALA A 181 41.99 -49.10 51.80
C ALA A 181 41.80 -49.71 50.40
N THR A 182 42.92 -49.92 49.70
CA THR A 182 42.98 -50.57 48.39
C THR A 182 42.25 -51.92 48.36
N ASN A 183 42.26 -52.70 49.45
CA ASN A 183 41.51 -53.97 49.55
C ASN A 183 39.99 -53.79 49.36
N HIS A 184 39.37 -52.78 49.99
CA HIS A 184 37.92 -52.56 49.88
C HIS A 184 37.52 -52.08 48.48
N VAL A 185 38.29 -51.16 47.90
CA VAL A 185 38.14 -50.72 46.50
C VAL A 185 38.29 -51.92 45.55
N THR A 186 39.29 -52.77 45.76
CA THR A 186 39.54 -53.98 44.97
C THR A 186 38.37 -54.96 45.06
N THR A 187 37.84 -55.23 46.25
CA THR A 187 36.64 -56.09 46.44
C THR A 187 35.41 -55.52 45.71
N ALA A 188 35.20 -54.21 45.75
CA ALA A 188 34.10 -53.57 45.03
C ALA A 188 34.28 -53.65 43.49
N VAL A 189 35.50 -53.44 42.97
CA VAL A 189 35.81 -53.66 41.54
C VAL A 189 35.54 -55.12 41.14
N GLN A 190 35.91 -56.09 41.98
CA GLN A 190 35.66 -57.51 41.71
C GLN A 190 34.16 -57.84 41.71
N GLY A 191 33.36 -57.22 42.57
CA GLY A 191 31.90 -57.31 42.54
C GLY A 191 31.31 -56.85 41.20
N LEU A 192 31.81 -55.72 40.65
CA LEU A 192 31.41 -55.22 39.34
C LEU A 192 31.84 -56.15 38.20
N LYS A 193 33.08 -56.65 38.23
CA LYS A 193 33.59 -57.62 37.25
C LYS A 193 32.77 -58.90 37.19
N GLN A 194 32.38 -59.46 38.34
CA GLN A 194 31.54 -60.68 38.40
C GLN A 194 30.15 -60.48 37.78
N GLN A 195 29.59 -59.28 37.85
CA GLN A 195 28.28 -58.97 37.25
C GLN A 195 28.39 -58.79 35.74
N LEU A 196 29.42 -58.06 35.25
CA LEU A 196 29.67 -57.90 33.81
C LEU A 196 29.93 -59.22 33.10
N ALA A 197 30.67 -60.14 33.72
CA ALA A 197 30.95 -61.46 33.16
C ALA A 197 29.69 -62.34 32.98
N LYS A 198 28.56 -61.97 33.58
CA LYS A 198 27.28 -62.70 33.54
C LYS A 198 26.16 -61.97 32.77
N LYS A 199 26.39 -60.74 32.29
CA LYS A 199 25.39 -59.90 31.61
C LYS A 199 25.69 -59.83 30.11
N THR A 200 24.80 -60.35 29.27
CA THR A 200 24.80 -60.06 27.82
C THR A 200 24.19 -58.67 27.63
N LEU A 201 24.98 -57.69 27.20
CA LEU A 201 24.57 -56.28 27.19
C LEU A 201 24.10 -55.82 25.81
N CYS A 202 22.91 -55.23 25.79
CA CYS A 202 22.51 -54.18 24.84
C CYS A 202 22.20 -52.93 25.69
N GLY A 203 22.69 -51.76 25.27
CA GLY A 203 22.44 -50.50 25.98
C GLY A 203 23.48 -50.17 27.05
N SER A 204 23.53 -48.89 27.43
CA SER A 204 24.50 -48.38 28.41
C SER A 204 24.26 -48.96 29.80
N THR A 205 25.34 -49.34 30.46
CA THR A 205 25.33 -50.00 31.76
C THR A 205 25.96 -49.11 32.82
N VAL A 206 25.21 -48.87 33.91
CA VAL A 206 25.70 -48.21 35.12
C VAL A 206 25.60 -49.20 36.27
N LEU A 207 26.69 -49.45 36.98
CA LEU A 207 26.73 -50.38 38.11
C LEU A 207 27.55 -49.80 39.25
N PHE A 208 27.10 -50.06 40.48
CA PHE A 208 27.79 -49.65 41.69
C PHE A 208 28.00 -50.85 42.61
N SER A 209 29.18 -50.93 43.23
CA SER A 209 29.45 -51.90 44.29
C SER A 209 30.10 -51.20 45.48
N LYS A 210 29.72 -51.65 46.68
CA LYS A 210 30.22 -51.16 47.96
C LYS A 210 30.86 -52.30 48.73
N SER A 211 32.04 -52.05 49.31
CA SER A 211 32.71 -52.95 50.27
C SER A 211 33.32 -52.09 51.38
N GLY A 212 33.01 -52.40 52.64
CA GLY A 212 33.44 -51.56 53.77
C GLY A 212 32.98 -50.10 53.62
N SER A 213 33.92 -49.18 53.76
CA SER A 213 33.75 -47.74 53.54
C SER A 213 33.91 -47.29 52.07
N ALA A 214 34.37 -48.19 51.19
CA ALA A 214 34.66 -47.87 49.81
C ALA A 214 33.45 -48.12 48.88
N ILE A 215 33.24 -47.22 47.92
CA ILE A 215 32.26 -47.37 46.84
C ILE A 215 32.99 -47.22 45.51
N VAL A 216 32.68 -48.10 44.57
CA VAL A 216 33.16 -48.05 43.20
C VAL A 216 31.96 -47.95 42.25
N GLY A 217 31.97 -46.93 41.41
CA GLY A 217 30.97 -46.71 40.36
C GLY A 217 31.58 -46.93 38.98
N LEU A 218 30.81 -47.57 38.10
CA LEU A 218 31.18 -47.90 36.73
C LEU A 218 30.11 -47.43 35.75
N TYR A 219 30.55 -46.83 34.66
CA TYR A 219 29.76 -46.55 33.46
C TYR A 219 30.41 -47.18 32.21
N ILE A 220 29.59 -47.84 31.39
CA ILE A 220 29.94 -48.35 30.06
C ILE A 220 28.83 -47.93 29.08
N SER A 221 29.20 -47.29 27.96
CA SER A 221 28.23 -46.91 26.91
C SER A 221 27.67 -48.12 26.14
N ALA A 222 26.55 -47.92 25.43
CA ALA A 222 25.82 -48.97 24.73
C ALA A 222 26.65 -49.72 23.67
N ASP A 223 27.57 -49.02 23.00
CA ASP A 223 28.35 -49.53 21.88
C ASP A 223 29.71 -50.13 22.31
N MET A 224 29.97 -50.22 23.63
CA MET A 224 31.13 -50.92 24.17
C MET A 224 30.77 -52.33 24.65
N GLY A 225 31.33 -53.36 24.00
CA GLY A 225 31.13 -54.75 24.40
C GLY A 225 31.63 -55.04 25.82
N SER A 226 30.93 -55.90 26.55
CA SER A 226 31.21 -56.25 27.96
C SER A 226 32.65 -56.72 28.21
N VAL A 227 33.26 -57.39 27.23
CA VAL A 227 34.67 -57.84 27.26
C VAL A 227 35.64 -56.65 27.33
N ALA A 228 35.37 -55.56 26.60
CA ALA A 228 36.22 -54.36 26.62
C ALA A 228 36.09 -53.60 27.95
N GLY A 229 34.86 -53.51 28.49
CA GLY A 229 34.62 -52.93 29.83
C GLY A 229 35.29 -53.73 30.95
N ALA A 230 35.30 -55.07 30.88
CA ALA A 230 35.99 -55.91 31.85
C ALA A 230 37.53 -55.73 31.80
N ALA A 231 38.12 -55.64 30.60
CA ALA A 231 39.55 -55.39 30.41
C ALA A 231 39.98 -53.99 30.90
N LEU A 232 39.09 -53.00 30.79
CA LEU A 232 39.33 -51.65 31.32
C LEU A 232 39.19 -51.57 32.84
N LEU A 233 38.22 -52.27 33.43
CA LEU A 233 38.14 -52.44 34.88
C LEU A 233 39.38 -53.11 35.47
N GLU A 234 40.01 -54.03 34.75
CA GLU A 234 41.26 -54.67 35.18
C GLU A 234 42.45 -53.69 35.16
N ARG A 235 42.50 -52.79 34.17
CA ARG A 235 43.45 -51.67 34.18
C ARG A 235 43.19 -50.70 35.33
N PHE A 236 41.92 -50.42 35.66
CA PHE A 236 41.57 -49.61 36.81
C PHE A 236 41.92 -50.27 38.14
N GLU A 237 41.61 -51.55 38.36
CA GLU A 237 41.98 -52.28 39.60
C GLU A 237 43.50 -52.19 39.86
N LYS A 238 44.30 -52.30 38.80
CA LYS A 238 45.75 -52.14 38.85
C LYS A 238 46.21 -50.68 39.08
N ALA A 239 45.47 -49.68 38.61
CA ALA A 239 45.77 -48.27 38.87
C ALA A 239 45.31 -47.84 40.28
N ALA A 240 44.17 -48.32 40.74
CA ALA A 240 43.57 -48.03 42.04
C ALA A 240 44.37 -48.65 43.19
N SER A 241 44.97 -49.83 42.99
CA SER A 241 45.94 -50.39 43.94
C SER A 241 47.24 -49.56 44.06
N LEU A 242 47.50 -48.67 43.11
CA LEU A 242 48.56 -47.64 43.16
C LEU A 242 48.03 -46.26 43.62
N GLY A 243 46.81 -46.20 44.18
CA GLY A 243 46.22 -44.98 44.76
C GLY A 243 45.42 -44.09 43.78
N THR A 244 45.17 -44.56 42.55
CA THR A 244 44.38 -43.82 41.54
C THR A 244 42.88 -43.86 41.86
N GLN A 245 42.25 -42.70 42.05
CA GLN A 245 40.81 -42.62 42.37
C GLN A 245 39.88 -42.84 41.17
N MET A 246 40.28 -42.45 39.95
CA MET A 246 39.42 -42.57 38.77
C MET A 246 40.21 -42.83 37.49
N MET A 247 39.60 -43.52 36.54
CA MET A 247 40.11 -43.73 35.20
C MET A 247 38.98 -43.63 34.18
N GLN A 248 39.20 -42.83 33.14
CA GLN A 248 38.22 -42.63 32.05
C GLN A 248 38.92 -42.55 30.69
N THR A 249 38.16 -42.81 29.62
CA THR A 249 38.60 -42.55 28.24
C THR A 249 38.48 -41.07 27.89
N CYS A 250 39.51 -40.46 27.31
CA CYS A 250 39.49 -39.06 26.87
C CYS A 250 39.91 -38.93 25.39
N ASP A 251 38.99 -38.49 24.54
CA ASP A 251 39.30 -37.77 23.29
C ASP A 251 38.13 -36.84 22.92
N ILE A 252 38.42 -35.78 22.15
CA ILE A 252 37.79 -34.46 22.27
C ILE A 252 36.70 -34.23 21.19
N ASN A 253 35.74 -35.15 21.05
CA ASN A 253 34.64 -34.98 20.09
C ASN A 253 33.28 -35.48 20.66
N PRO A 254 32.24 -34.62 20.80
CA PRO A 254 30.99 -34.95 21.52
C PRO A 254 30.12 -36.08 20.95
N MET A 255 30.46 -36.68 19.81
CA MET A 255 29.68 -37.74 19.16
C MET A 255 30.38 -39.12 19.12
N ASN A 256 31.42 -39.33 19.94
CA ASN A 256 32.12 -40.63 19.98
C ASN A 256 31.42 -41.63 20.93
N PRO A 257 30.91 -42.78 20.45
CA PRO A 257 30.02 -43.65 21.25
C PRO A 257 30.73 -44.56 22.27
N TYR A 258 32.05 -44.50 22.41
CA TYR A 258 32.85 -45.46 23.20
C TYR A 258 33.34 -44.88 24.55
N THR A 259 32.39 -44.56 25.43
CA THR A 259 32.68 -43.92 26.73
C THR A 259 32.77 -44.95 27.85
N PHE A 260 33.95 -45.04 28.48
CA PHE A 260 34.18 -45.81 29.70
C PHE A 260 34.64 -44.88 30.82
N GLY A 261 34.01 -45.01 32.00
CA GLY A 261 34.40 -44.31 33.20
C GLY A 261 34.25 -45.19 34.44
N VAL A 262 35.26 -45.20 35.30
CA VAL A 262 35.20 -45.86 36.60
C VAL A 262 35.88 -44.98 37.65
N PHE A 263 35.26 -44.91 38.82
CA PHE A 263 35.76 -44.12 39.95
C PHE A 263 35.57 -44.87 41.26
N ALA A 264 36.45 -44.61 42.22
CA ALA A 264 36.48 -45.20 43.55
C ALA A 264 36.68 -44.11 44.61
N VAL A 265 35.93 -44.24 45.71
CA VAL A 265 36.06 -43.40 46.92
C VAL A 265 36.14 -44.29 48.15
N ASP A 266 36.90 -43.90 49.18
CA ASP A 266 37.33 -44.79 50.27
C ASP A 266 36.69 -44.49 51.65
N LYS A 267 36.23 -43.25 51.92
CA LYS A 267 35.50 -42.92 53.16
C LYS A 267 34.34 -41.97 52.90
N ILE A 268 33.19 -42.32 53.45
CA ILE A 268 31.90 -41.59 53.34
C ILE A 268 31.77 -40.52 54.45
N THR A 269 32.64 -40.51 55.45
CA THR A 269 32.49 -39.73 56.69
C THR A 269 33.23 -38.39 56.75
N GLU A 270 33.97 -37.96 55.72
CA GLU A 270 34.50 -36.59 55.64
C GLU A 270 33.44 -35.60 55.13
N LEU A 271 32.30 -35.53 55.84
CA LEU A 271 31.24 -34.53 55.60
C LEU A 271 30.35 -34.31 56.84
N SER A 272 30.95 -34.20 58.03
CA SER A 272 30.48 -33.50 59.26
C SER A 272 31.28 -33.99 60.48
N SER A 273 31.71 -33.16 61.44
CA SER A 273 31.60 -31.71 61.58
C SER A 273 32.70 -31.17 62.52
N ASP A 274 33.53 -30.23 62.04
CA ASP A 274 34.03 -29.11 62.83
C ASP A 274 34.55 -28.01 61.88
N LEU A 275 34.36 -26.75 62.31
CA LEU A 275 34.80 -25.44 61.79
C LEU A 275 35.94 -25.49 60.72
N GLU A 276 35.88 -24.85 59.53
CA GLU A 276 35.02 -23.79 58.96
C GLU A 276 34.48 -24.20 57.57
N ALA A 277 33.49 -23.55 56.95
CA ALA A 277 32.58 -22.51 57.39
C ALA A 277 31.14 -23.04 57.34
N ARG A 278 30.17 -22.39 58.00
CA ARG A 278 28.75 -22.60 57.65
C ARG A 278 28.45 -21.81 56.39
N ALA A 279 29.05 -22.29 55.30
CA ALA A 279 28.85 -21.77 53.97
C ALA A 279 27.35 -21.75 53.66
N GLU A 280 27.01 -20.82 52.79
CA GLU A 280 25.79 -20.80 52.01
C GLU A 280 25.38 -22.23 51.64
N CYS A 281 24.12 -22.59 51.87
CA CYS A 281 23.65 -23.93 51.57
C CYS A 281 23.94 -24.25 50.09
N LYS A 282 24.37 -25.47 49.77
CA LYS A 282 24.54 -25.86 48.37
C LYS A 282 23.18 -25.73 47.69
N THR A 283 23.01 -24.75 46.81
CA THR A 283 21.74 -24.53 46.13
C THR A 283 21.66 -25.36 44.86
N THR A 284 20.47 -25.86 44.51
CA THR A 284 20.15 -26.20 43.11
C THR A 284 19.09 -25.25 42.58
N LYS A 285 19.10 -25.08 41.26
CA LYS A 285 18.15 -24.24 40.53
C LYS A 285 17.00 -25.12 40.03
N VAL A 286 15.79 -24.76 40.42
CA VAL A 286 14.54 -25.35 39.92
C VAL A 286 14.44 -25.11 38.42
N ILE A 287 14.01 -26.11 37.65
CA ILE A 287 13.71 -25.96 36.23
C ILE A 287 12.24 -26.29 35.96
N GLU A 288 11.82 -26.05 34.73
CA GLU A 288 10.51 -26.37 34.19
C GLU A 288 10.15 -27.86 34.47
N ASP A 289 9.03 -28.07 35.16
CA ASP A 289 8.48 -29.34 35.72
C ASP A 289 9.15 -29.94 36.98
N ASP A 290 10.01 -29.21 37.68
CA ASP A 290 10.54 -29.65 38.99
C ASP A 290 9.48 -29.59 40.13
N THR A 291 9.40 -30.67 40.92
CA THR A 291 8.65 -30.77 42.18
C THR A 291 9.59 -30.90 43.37
N CYS A 292 9.11 -30.81 44.62
CA CYS A 292 9.98 -31.01 45.80
C CYS A 292 10.66 -32.38 45.77
N THR A 293 10.00 -33.37 45.17
CA THR A 293 10.53 -34.72 44.99
C THR A 293 11.67 -34.72 43.99
N THR A 294 11.47 -34.19 42.77
CA THR A 294 12.56 -34.11 41.76
C THR A 294 13.69 -33.21 42.23
N LEU A 295 13.41 -32.13 42.96
CA LEU A 295 14.42 -31.25 43.54
C LEU A 295 15.18 -31.87 44.69
N SER A 296 14.51 -32.64 45.56
CA SER A 296 15.20 -33.41 46.58
C SER A 296 16.16 -34.43 45.93
N VAL A 297 15.76 -35.05 44.82
CA VAL A 297 16.62 -35.91 43.99
C VAL A 297 17.74 -35.13 43.29
N LYS A 298 17.46 -33.94 42.73
CA LYS A 298 18.44 -33.04 42.09
C LYS A 298 19.46 -32.47 43.07
N CYS A 299 19.02 -32.29 44.32
CA CYS A 299 19.82 -31.96 45.49
C CYS A 299 20.52 -33.16 46.12
N ASN A 300 20.12 -34.38 45.75
CA ASN A 300 20.52 -35.66 46.32
C ASN A 300 20.34 -35.76 47.85
N ILE A 301 19.17 -35.33 48.34
CA ILE A 301 18.73 -35.43 49.74
C ILE A 301 17.30 -35.97 49.79
N ARG A 302 16.88 -36.54 50.93
CA ARG A 302 15.51 -37.07 51.10
C ARG A 302 14.48 -35.95 50.98
N GLY A 303 13.30 -36.22 50.44
CA GLY A 303 12.20 -35.22 50.37
C GLY A 303 11.87 -34.58 51.72
N ALA A 304 11.87 -35.36 52.80
CA ALA A 304 11.69 -34.86 54.16
C ALA A 304 12.85 -33.95 54.64
N ASP A 305 14.09 -34.21 54.21
CA ASP A 305 15.24 -33.36 54.51
C ASP A 305 15.28 -32.10 53.61
N PHE A 306 14.83 -32.20 52.35
CA PHE A 306 14.65 -31.06 51.44
C PHE A 306 13.62 -30.06 51.98
N VAL A 307 12.46 -30.54 52.43
CA VAL A 307 11.43 -29.72 53.09
C VAL A 307 11.93 -29.14 54.41
N LYS A 308 12.77 -29.87 55.15
CA LYS A 308 13.39 -29.43 56.40
C LYS A 308 14.51 -28.39 56.21
N PHE A 309 15.22 -28.40 55.09
CA PHE A 309 16.21 -27.36 54.73
C PHE A 309 15.57 -26.14 54.07
N ASN A 310 14.35 -26.28 53.56
CA ASN A 310 13.58 -25.21 52.92
C ASN A 310 12.21 -25.08 53.64
N PRO A 311 12.16 -24.62 54.90
CA PRO A 311 11.05 -24.86 55.85
C PRO A 311 9.74 -24.09 55.59
N ASN A 312 9.52 -23.54 54.38
CA ASN A 312 8.24 -22.97 54.00
C ASN A 312 7.23 -24.12 53.77
N SER A 313 6.17 -24.17 54.58
CA SER A 313 5.17 -25.25 54.56
C SER A 313 4.40 -25.39 53.26
N ASN A 314 4.37 -24.36 52.40
CA ASN A 314 3.74 -24.43 51.07
C ASN A 314 4.75 -24.58 49.92
N LEU A 315 6.06 -24.69 50.21
CA LEU A 315 7.14 -24.72 49.21
C LEU A 315 6.79 -25.61 48.02
N CYS A 316 6.42 -26.86 48.29
CA CYS A 316 6.23 -27.90 47.29
C CYS A 316 5.02 -27.72 46.35
N GLY A 317 4.06 -26.88 46.74
CA GLY A 317 2.94 -26.46 45.90
C GLY A 317 3.17 -25.10 45.23
N SER A 318 4.28 -24.42 45.56
CA SER A 318 4.66 -23.09 45.06
C SER A 318 6.11 -23.08 44.55
N LEU A 319 6.60 -24.21 44.04
CA LEU A 319 7.91 -24.29 43.40
C LEU A 319 7.82 -23.70 42.01
N VAL A 320 8.84 -22.91 41.65
CA VAL A 320 8.79 -22.19 40.38
C VAL A 320 10.15 -22.29 39.64
N PRO A 321 10.18 -22.61 38.33
CA PRO A 321 11.37 -22.82 37.45
C PRO A 321 12.51 -21.81 37.40
N GLY A 322 13.21 -21.62 38.50
CA GLY A 322 14.42 -20.80 38.61
C GLY A 322 14.82 -20.55 40.06
N GLN A 323 13.92 -20.89 40.98
CA GLN A 323 14.15 -20.97 42.40
C GLN A 323 15.48 -21.60 42.79
N LEU A 324 16.21 -20.97 43.70
CA LEU A 324 17.29 -21.60 44.44
C LEU A 324 16.68 -22.20 45.71
N VAL A 325 16.98 -23.47 45.92
CA VAL A 325 16.55 -24.26 47.07
C VAL A 325 17.77 -24.94 47.67
N CYS A 326 17.83 -24.96 48.99
CA CYS A 326 18.90 -25.56 49.75
C CYS A 326 18.88 -27.09 49.60
N CYS A 327 19.94 -27.63 49.00
CA CYS A 327 20.25 -29.05 48.90
C CYS A 327 21.01 -29.59 50.12
N SER A 328 21.13 -28.79 51.17
CA SER A 328 21.88 -29.09 52.39
C SER A 328 21.45 -28.12 53.49
N SER A 329 21.63 -28.46 54.76
CA SER A 329 21.32 -27.54 55.87
C SER A 329 22.26 -26.33 55.91
N GLY A 330 21.71 -25.14 55.76
CA GLY A 330 22.38 -23.84 55.84
C GLY A 330 21.38 -22.72 55.56
N THR A 331 21.80 -21.46 55.65
CA THR A 331 21.04 -20.36 55.03
C THR A 331 21.26 -20.37 53.52
N LEU A 332 20.27 -19.96 52.73
CA LEU A 332 20.52 -19.62 51.32
C LEU A 332 21.68 -18.61 51.24
N PRO A 333 22.51 -18.67 50.17
CA PRO A 333 23.43 -17.60 49.83
C PRO A 333 22.83 -16.21 50.05
N GLU A 334 23.58 -15.27 50.64
CA GLU A 334 23.27 -13.87 50.36
C GLU A 334 23.64 -13.69 48.88
N LEU A 335 22.63 -13.41 48.06
CA LEU A 335 22.66 -13.62 46.60
C LEU A 335 23.64 -12.72 45.80
N SER A 336 24.59 -12.09 46.49
CA SER A 336 25.57 -11.10 46.01
C SER A 336 26.71 -11.64 45.12
N VAL A 337 26.96 -12.96 45.08
CA VAL A 337 28.19 -13.50 44.45
C VAL A 337 28.07 -13.67 42.92
N ASN A 338 26.85 -13.78 42.39
CA ASN A 338 26.57 -13.89 40.95
C ASN A 338 25.54 -12.85 40.47
N THR A 339 25.46 -11.68 41.13
CA THR A 339 24.61 -10.59 40.64
C THR A 339 25.03 -10.25 39.20
N PRO A 340 24.15 -10.41 38.20
CA PRO A 340 24.52 -10.29 36.80
C PRO A 340 25.10 -8.90 36.52
N VAL A 341 26.24 -8.84 35.85
CA VAL A 341 26.89 -7.55 35.52
C VAL A 341 26.33 -6.98 34.22
N PRO A 342 26.11 -5.65 34.12
CA PRO A 342 25.76 -5.01 32.86
C PRO A 342 26.72 -5.37 31.72
N ALA A 343 26.17 -5.42 30.51
CA ALA A 343 26.96 -5.51 29.29
C ALA A 343 27.93 -4.32 29.17
N ALA A 344 28.99 -4.49 28.36
CA ALA A 344 30.03 -3.47 28.19
C ALA A 344 29.52 -2.11 27.65
N ASP A 345 28.30 -2.07 27.10
CA ASP A 345 27.62 -0.86 26.62
C ASP A 345 26.67 -0.22 27.66
N GLY A 346 26.69 -0.71 28.90
CA GLY A 346 25.90 -0.21 30.03
C GLY A 346 24.49 -0.78 30.14
N THR A 347 24.02 -1.60 29.18
CA THR A 347 22.72 -2.29 29.34
C THR A 347 22.78 -3.32 30.45
N CYS A 348 21.73 -3.35 31.29
CA CYS A 348 21.56 -4.35 32.33
C CYS A 348 21.74 -5.77 31.75
N ALA A 349 22.28 -6.70 32.54
CA ALA A 349 22.10 -8.11 32.21
C ALA A 349 20.61 -8.44 32.17
N THR A 350 20.22 -9.21 31.15
CA THR A 350 18.82 -9.47 30.79
C THR A 350 18.44 -10.93 30.93
N HIS A 351 17.17 -11.19 31.26
CA HIS A 351 16.53 -12.50 31.17
C HIS A 351 15.33 -12.43 30.22
N THR A 352 15.17 -13.42 29.34
CA THR A 352 14.01 -13.52 28.44
C THR A 352 13.00 -14.50 29.02
N ILE A 353 11.77 -14.03 29.27
CA ILE A 353 10.69 -14.79 29.91
C ILE A 353 10.25 -15.98 29.03
N GLY A 354 10.38 -17.19 29.57
CA GLY A 354 9.88 -18.44 29.00
C GLY A 354 8.46 -18.80 29.43
N THR A 355 7.99 -19.98 29.02
CA THR A 355 6.63 -20.50 29.26
C THR A 355 6.29 -20.80 30.71
N LYS A 356 7.28 -21.01 31.58
CA LYS A 356 7.07 -21.29 33.02
C LYS A 356 7.85 -20.35 33.96
N ASP A 357 8.31 -19.21 33.44
CA ASP A 357 8.98 -18.19 34.25
C ASP A 357 7.96 -17.31 35.00
N LEU A 358 8.04 -17.30 36.34
CA LEU A 358 7.46 -16.24 37.18
C LEU A 358 8.58 -15.38 37.80
N CYS A 359 8.29 -14.20 38.34
CA CYS A 359 9.34 -13.33 38.92
C CYS A 359 10.22 -14.02 39.96
N ASP A 360 9.63 -14.84 40.83
CA ASP A 360 10.38 -15.53 41.86
C ASP A 360 11.31 -16.59 41.25
N THR A 361 10.96 -17.21 40.11
CA THR A 361 11.90 -17.98 39.30
C THR A 361 13.09 -17.14 38.91
N VAL A 362 12.85 -16.03 38.20
CA VAL A 362 13.87 -15.25 37.52
C VAL A 362 14.77 -14.57 38.55
N ALA A 363 14.20 -14.18 39.69
CA ALA A 363 14.92 -13.56 40.78
C ALA A 363 15.98 -14.52 41.33
N ARG A 364 15.51 -15.65 41.86
CA ARG A 364 16.39 -16.67 42.45
C ARG A 364 17.33 -17.27 41.38
N ALA A 365 16.87 -17.38 40.14
CA ALA A 365 17.63 -17.86 38.98
C ALA A 365 18.88 -17.05 38.67
N ASN A 366 18.85 -15.76 39.03
CA ASN A 366 19.87 -14.76 38.72
C ASN A 366 20.52 -14.20 39.99
N GLY A 367 20.32 -14.83 41.15
CA GLY A 367 20.93 -14.33 42.39
C GLY A 367 20.40 -12.96 42.81
N ILE A 368 19.09 -12.73 42.74
CA ILE A 368 18.44 -11.49 43.19
C ILE A 368 17.09 -11.80 43.86
N THR A 369 16.46 -10.80 44.47
CA THR A 369 15.10 -10.90 45.05
C THR A 369 14.00 -10.52 44.05
N VAL A 370 12.73 -10.75 44.39
CA VAL A 370 11.60 -10.29 43.55
C VAL A 370 11.49 -8.77 43.62
N GLU A 371 11.80 -8.20 44.79
CA GLU A 371 11.94 -6.78 45.04
C GLU A 371 13.03 -6.16 44.16
N ASP A 372 14.18 -6.83 43.99
CA ASP A 372 15.22 -6.40 43.05
C ASP A 372 14.72 -6.42 41.60
N ILE A 373 14.00 -7.46 41.15
CA ILE A 373 13.39 -7.47 39.81
C ILE A 373 12.44 -6.30 39.62
N GLN A 374 11.58 -6.03 40.61
CA GLN A 374 10.63 -4.92 40.57
C GLN A 374 11.36 -3.56 40.52
N GLU A 375 12.44 -3.38 41.28
CA GLU A 375 13.22 -2.14 41.27
C GLU A 375 14.02 -1.97 39.97
N TYR A 376 14.67 -3.04 39.46
CA TYR A 376 15.43 -3.00 38.21
C TYR A 376 14.56 -2.79 36.97
N ASN A 377 13.29 -3.20 37.02
CA ASN A 377 12.35 -3.08 35.89
C ASN A 377 11.30 -1.98 36.06
N LYS A 378 11.34 -1.21 37.15
CA LYS A 378 10.44 -0.08 37.42
C LYS A 378 10.35 0.94 36.27
N ALA A 379 11.43 1.08 35.51
CA ALA A 379 11.51 1.90 34.30
C ALA A 379 11.80 1.09 33.02
N SER A 380 11.65 -0.25 33.04
CA SER A 380 11.87 -1.09 31.86
C SER A 380 10.66 -1.10 30.91
N TRP A 381 10.94 -1.23 29.61
CA TRP A 381 9.89 -1.24 28.59
C TRP A 381 8.89 -2.39 28.78
N GLY A 382 7.60 -2.07 28.78
CA GLY A 382 6.51 -3.05 28.88
C GLY A 382 6.41 -3.75 30.24
N TRP A 383 7.12 -3.28 31.28
CA TRP A 383 7.08 -3.92 32.61
C TRP A 383 5.72 -3.76 33.30
N ALA A 384 4.83 -4.72 33.12
CA ALA A 384 3.50 -4.74 33.73
C ALA A 384 3.47 -5.34 35.16
N GLY A 385 4.63 -5.73 35.69
CA GLY A 385 4.79 -6.35 37.01
C GLY A 385 4.76 -7.89 36.97
N CYS A 386 5.13 -8.49 38.10
CA CYS A 386 5.34 -9.94 38.23
C CYS A 386 4.11 -10.81 37.93
N ASP A 387 2.91 -10.30 38.15
CA ASP A 387 1.65 -11.00 37.88
C ASP A 387 1.24 -10.92 36.39
N ARG A 388 2.02 -10.21 35.56
CA ARG A 388 1.71 -9.91 34.14
C ARG A 388 2.93 -10.05 33.22
N LEU A 389 3.83 -10.99 33.52
CA LEU A 389 4.95 -11.36 32.65
C LEU A 389 4.44 -11.90 31.30
N GLN A 390 5.11 -11.51 30.21
CA GLN A 390 4.77 -11.96 28.86
C GLN A 390 5.86 -12.86 28.28
N ILE A 391 5.48 -13.99 27.66
CA ILE A 391 6.43 -14.89 27.00
C ILE A 391 7.20 -14.13 25.90
N GLY A 392 8.53 -14.24 25.92
CA GLY A 392 9.43 -13.50 25.02
C GLY A 392 9.77 -12.08 25.50
N GLN A 393 9.20 -11.59 26.60
CA GLN A 393 9.59 -10.31 27.20
C GLN A 393 11.03 -10.40 27.72
N VAL A 394 11.81 -9.35 27.49
CA VAL A 394 13.18 -9.23 28.00
C VAL A 394 13.18 -8.27 29.20
N ILE A 395 13.63 -8.73 30.36
CA ILE A 395 13.66 -7.95 31.61
C ILE A 395 15.07 -7.85 32.18
N CYS A 396 15.35 -6.77 32.92
CA CYS A 396 16.59 -6.59 33.64
C CYS A 396 16.67 -7.50 34.87
N VAL A 397 17.81 -8.14 35.09
CA VAL A 397 18.16 -8.87 36.31
C VAL A 397 19.36 -8.24 37.03
N SER A 398 19.61 -6.95 36.73
CA SER A 398 20.65 -6.12 37.33
C SER A 398 20.36 -4.63 37.09
N LYS A 399 21.08 -3.73 37.77
CA LYS A 399 21.02 -2.29 37.50
C LYS A 399 21.80 -1.94 36.23
N GLY A 400 21.20 -1.23 35.30
CA GLY A 400 21.83 -0.73 34.07
C GLY A 400 20.79 -0.11 33.14
N ASN A 401 21.19 0.23 31.91
CA ASN A 401 20.23 0.70 30.91
C ASN A 401 19.27 -0.44 30.54
N THR A 402 17.98 -0.14 30.40
CA THR A 402 16.98 -1.15 29.99
C THR A 402 17.30 -1.71 28.59
N PRO A 403 16.95 -2.98 28.28
CA PRO A 403 17.03 -3.49 26.92
C PRO A 403 16.15 -2.71 25.94
N MET A 404 16.57 -2.62 24.68
CA MET A 404 15.66 -2.23 23.60
C MET A 404 14.56 -3.29 23.44
N PRO A 405 13.28 -2.92 23.32
CA PRO A 405 12.23 -3.86 23.02
C PRO A 405 12.35 -4.40 21.59
N ALA A 406 11.73 -5.55 21.33
CA ALA A 406 11.68 -6.12 19.99
C ALA A 406 10.98 -5.19 19.00
N SER A 407 11.55 -5.07 17.80
CA SER A 407 10.96 -4.32 16.69
C SER A 407 9.61 -4.92 16.28
N ALA A 408 8.58 -4.09 16.23
CA ALA A 408 7.24 -4.48 15.82
C ALA A 408 7.00 -4.08 14.34
N PRO A 409 6.68 -5.04 13.44
CA PRO A 409 6.32 -4.72 12.06
C PRO A 409 5.14 -3.74 12.00
N GLY A 410 5.30 -2.65 11.24
CA GLY A 410 4.28 -1.61 11.08
C GLY A 410 4.25 -0.53 12.16
N ALA A 411 5.00 -0.66 13.27
CA ALA A 411 5.12 0.41 14.24
C ALA A 411 5.77 1.66 13.61
N ALA A 412 5.12 2.80 13.77
CA ALA A 412 5.52 4.09 13.21
C ALA A 412 6.30 4.97 14.21
N CYS A 413 6.11 4.73 15.52
CA CYS A 413 6.64 5.55 16.61
C CYS A 413 7.09 4.71 17.81
N GLY A 414 7.72 5.37 18.80
CA GLY A 414 8.24 4.71 19.99
C GLY A 414 9.49 3.85 19.70
N PRO A 415 9.99 3.11 20.71
CA PRO A 415 11.23 2.34 20.60
C PRO A 415 11.07 1.01 19.81
N GLN A 416 9.83 0.57 19.56
CA GLN A 416 9.53 -0.64 18.79
C GLN A 416 9.46 -0.42 17.27
N LYS A 417 9.58 0.83 16.80
CA LYS A 417 9.67 1.13 15.38
C LYS A 417 10.89 0.41 14.76
N PRO A 418 10.77 -0.19 13.56
CA PRO A 418 11.92 -0.75 12.84
C PRO A 418 13.08 0.24 12.69
N ASP A 419 14.30 -0.31 12.69
CA ASP A 419 15.58 0.43 12.56
C ASP A 419 15.87 1.49 13.65
N THR A 420 15.15 1.44 14.77
CA THR A 420 15.40 2.33 15.91
C THR A 420 16.79 2.14 16.50
N LYS A 421 17.57 3.23 16.55
CA LYS A 421 18.90 3.23 17.16
C LYS A 421 18.80 3.36 18.68
N LYS A 422 19.54 2.50 19.39
CA LYS A 422 19.75 2.54 20.84
C LYS A 422 20.37 3.90 21.25
N PRO A 423 19.91 4.55 22.35
CA PRO A 423 20.55 5.76 22.85
C PRO A 423 21.99 5.52 23.32
N SER A 424 22.81 6.57 23.29
CA SER A 424 24.18 6.57 23.82
C SER A 424 24.23 7.08 25.26
N GLY A 425 25.05 6.46 26.11
CA GLY A 425 25.21 6.86 27.52
C GLY A 425 24.27 6.11 28.46
N SER A 426 23.88 6.73 29.57
CA SER A 426 22.89 6.18 30.49
C SER A 426 21.48 6.56 30.04
N PHE A 427 20.56 5.60 30.01
CA PHE A 427 19.16 5.81 29.62
C PHE A 427 18.26 4.72 30.23
N ASP A 428 16.99 5.03 30.46
CA ASP A 428 15.98 4.06 30.89
C ASP A 428 14.84 3.91 29.86
N GLY A 429 13.78 3.18 30.20
CA GLY A 429 12.63 3.01 29.32
C GLY A 429 11.80 4.27 29.11
N TRP A 430 11.92 5.29 29.96
CA TRP A 430 11.29 6.60 29.74
C TRP A 430 12.07 7.40 28.71
N ASP A 431 13.38 7.21 28.61
CA ASP A 431 14.16 7.71 27.49
C ASP A 431 13.86 6.94 26.20
N LEU A 432 13.70 5.60 26.27
CA LEU A 432 13.19 4.82 25.14
C LEU A 432 11.79 5.28 24.72
N ALA A 433 10.93 5.64 25.68
CA ALA A 433 9.60 6.19 25.42
C ALA A 433 9.63 7.52 24.68
N LYS A 434 10.75 8.24 24.59
CA LYS A 434 10.90 9.49 23.81
C LYS A 434 11.39 9.27 22.38
N LEU A 435 11.76 8.04 22.01
CA LEU A 435 12.27 7.72 20.68
C LEU A 435 11.16 7.74 19.62
N ASN A 436 11.52 8.13 18.40
CA ASN A 436 10.65 8.19 17.22
C ASN A 436 9.28 8.84 17.51
N PRO A 437 9.23 10.14 17.85
CA PRO A 437 7.97 10.83 18.04
C PRO A 437 7.10 10.81 16.77
N CYS A 438 5.79 10.71 16.97
CA CYS A 438 4.84 10.90 15.87
C CYS A 438 4.95 12.32 15.28
N PRO A 439 4.74 12.47 13.95
CA PRO A 439 4.51 13.77 13.34
C PRO A 439 3.45 14.58 14.09
N LEU A 440 3.58 15.91 14.09
CA LEU A 440 2.68 16.85 14.77
C LEU A 440 2.53 16.61 16.30
N LYS A 441 3.45 15.87 16.93
CA LYS A 441 3.29 15.41 18.32
C LYS A 441 1.93 14.72 18.54
N ALA A 442 1.46 13.99 17.53
CA ALA A 442 0.33 13.09 17.67
C ALA A 442 0.62 12.01 18.73
N CYS A 443 -0.43 11.36 19.22
CA CYS A 443 -0.31 10.33 20.24
C CYS A 443 0.37 9.10 19.65
N CYS A 444 1.39 8.60 20.34
CA CYS A 444 1.95 7.29 20.04
C CYS A 444 1.27 6.27 20.97
N SER A 445 0.51 5.34 20.40
CA SER A 445 -0.16 4.29 21.16
C SER A 445 0.84 3.33 21.79
N GLY A 446 0.42 2.55 22.79
CA GLY A 446 1.26 1.51 23.42
C GLY A 446 1.78 0.45 22.45
N TRP A 447 1.17 0.33 21.26
CA TRP A 447 1.56 -0.56 20.17
C TRP A 447 2.45 0.11 19.10
N GLY A 448 2.84 1.37 19.30
CA GLY A 448 3.73 2.10 18.37
C GLY A 448 3.04 2.68 17.13
N PHE A 449 1.72 2.90 17.16
CA PHE A 449 0.99 3.55 16.06
C PHE A 449 0.66 5.02 16.38
N CYS A 450 0.70 5.88 15.36
CA CYS A 450 0.40 7.30 15.50
C CYS A 450 -1.08 7.60 15.23
N GLY A 451 -1.72 8.39 16.10
CA GLY A 451 -3.06 8.90 15.87
C GLY A 451 -3.46 10.02 16.84
N THR A 452 -4.67 10.54 16.67
CA THR A 452 -5.18 11.72 17.39
C THR A 452 -6.46 11.46 18.19
N THR A 453 -7.06 10.28 18.04
CA THR A 453 -8.28 9.86 18.74
C THR A 453 -7.95 9.15 20.06
N ALA A 454 -8.96 8.95 20.92
CA ALA A 454 -8.82 8.25 22.19
C ALA A 454 -8.18 6.85 22.05
N GLU A 455 -8.37 6.16 20.93
CA GLU A 455 -7.77 4.85 20.63
C GLU A 455 -6.23 4.86 20.69
N PHE A 456 -5.60 5.99 20.35
CA PHE A 456 -4.15 6.18 20.38
C PHE A 456 -3.68 7.03 21.56
N CYS A 457 -4.57 7.86 22.10
CA CYS A 457 -4.24 8.90 23.08
C CYS A 457 -4.58 8.55 24.53
N THR A 458 -5.37 7.52 24.81
CA THR A 458 -5.79 7.24 26.19
C THR A 458 -4.62 6.69 27.01
N ASP A 459 -4.20 7.46 28.02
CA ASP A 459 -3.20 7.02 28.98
C ASP A 459 -3.82 6.02 29.97
N THR A 460 -3.41 4.75 29.86
CA THR A 460 -3.92 3.64 30.66
C THR A 460 -2.76 2.83 31.26
N PRO A 461 -1.88 3.46 32.06
CA PRO A 461 -0.67 2.81 32.54
C PRO A 461 -1.02 1.60 33.41
N ALA A 462 -0.19 0.55 33.32
CA ALA A 462 -0.24 -0.57 34.25
C ALA A 462 0.05 -0.10 35.69
N ASP A 463 -0.23 -0.93 36.69
CA ASP A 463 -0.11 -0.52 38.10
C ASP A 463 1.35 -0.21 38.51
N THR A 464 2.32 -0.81 37.82
CA THR A 464 3.76 -0.48 37.87
C THR A 464 4.10 0.91 37.32
N LYS A 465 3.25 1.45 36.45
CA LYS A 465 3.44 2.68 35.66
C LYS A 465 4.69 2.71 34.77
N ALA A 466 5.27 1.56 34.45
CA ALA A 466 6.44 1.49 33.60
C ALA A 466 6.11 1.88 32.14
N PRO A 467 7.06 2.47 31.40
CA PRO A 467 6.85 2.93 30.03
C PRO A 467 6.54 1.76 29.10
N GLY A 468 5.55 1.93 28.22
CA GLY A 468 5.05 0.85 27.34
C GLY A 468 4.20 -0.21 28.04
N ALA A 469 3.98 -0.13 29.36
CA ALA A 469 3.13 -1.05 30.10
C ALA A 469 1.75 -0.45 30.37
N PHE A 470 0.69 -1.08 29.85
CA PHE A 470 -0.69 -0.58 29.97
C PHE A 470 -1.68 -1.63 30.51
N LYS A 471 -2.88 -1.18 30.88
CA LYS A 471 -3.97 -2.02 31.41
C LYS A 471 -4.46 -3.01 30.35
N VAL A 472 -4.90 -4.18 30.82
CA VAL A 472 -5.49 -5.22 29.96
C VAL A 472 -6.70 -4.64 29.22
N ASN A 473 -6.89 -5.03 27.96
CA ASN A 473 -7.95 -4.54 27.07
C ASN A 473 -7.93 -3.02 26.81
N THR A 474 -6.74 -2.40 26.84
CA THR A 474 -6.53 -1.01 26.42
C THR A 474 -5.36 -0.94 25.45
N ASN A 475 -5.31 0.08 24.59
CA ASN A 475 -4.21 0.28 23.64
C ASN A 475 -3.01 1.01 24.25
N GLY A 476 -3.21 1.70 25.39
CA GLY A 476 -2.22 2.55 26.02
C GLY A 476 -1.78 3.73 25.16
N CYS A 477 -0.99 4.59 25.77
CA CYS A 477 -0.27 5.65 25.08
C CYS A 477 1.09 5.84 25.76
N ILE A 478 2.12 6.12 24.96
CA ILE A 478 3.52 6.22 25.41
C ILE A 478 4.13 7.61 25.16
N GLN A 479 3.51 8.42 24.30
CA GLN A 479 3.94 9.80 24.01
C GLN A 479 2.74 10.68 23.68
N ASN A 480 2.80 11.94 24.08
CA ASN A 480 1.83 12.99 23.74
C ASN A 480 0.38 12.57 24.05
N CYS A 481 0.16 11.95 25.21
CA CYS A 481 -1.13 11.36 25.57
C CYS A 481 -2.20 12.41 25.91
N GLY A 482 -3.45 11.95 26.04
CA GLY A 482 -4.64 12.79 26.20
C GLY A 482 -5.14 13.38 24.89
N THR A 483 -6.44 13.69 24.82
CA THR A 483 -7.09 14.36 23.67
C THR A 483 -7.47 15.81 23.99
N ASP A 484 -6.84 16.40 25.01
CA ASP A 484 -7.15 17.76 25.43
C ASP A 484 -6.55 18.80 24.48
N ILE A 485 -7.22 19.95 24.44
CA ILE A 485 -6.69 21.15 23.81
C ILE A 485 -5.67 21.73 24.80
N VAL A 486 -4.48 22.04 24.29
CA VAL A 486 -3.40 22.65 25.07
C VAL A 486 -3.08 24.04 24.52
N ASN A 487 -2.10 24.74 25.10
CA ASN A 487 -1.63 26.04 24.60
C ASN A 487 -2.72 27.11 24.44
N ASN A 488 -3.76 27.04 25.29
CA ASN A 488 -4.95 27.90 25.27
C ASN A 488 -5.24 28.58 26.62
N GLY A 489 -4.23 28.68 27.49
CA GLY A 489 -4.37 29.27 28.84
C GLY A 489 -4.56 30.80 28.87
N SER A 490 -4.57 31.48 27.73
CA SER A 490 -4.79 32.93 27.62
C SER A 490 -5.56 33.24 26.33
N PRO A 491 -6.55 34.17 26.38
CA PRO A 491 -7.28 34.60 25.19
C PRO A 491 -6.36 35.32 24.18
N PRO A 492 -6.73 35.39 22.89
CA PRO A 492 -6.06 36.26 21.94
C PRO A 492 -6.30 37.74 22.26
N ASP A 493 -5.38 38.62 21.83
CA ASP A 493 -5.53 40.08 21.97
C ASP A 493 -6.75 40.62 21.19
N GLU A 494 -7.10 39.95 20.08
CA GLU A 494 -8.27 40.19 19.25
C GLU A 494 -8.82 38.84 18.80
N PHE A 495 -10.12 38.59 19.00
CA PHE A 495 -10.79 37.44 18.41
C PHE A 495 -11.16 37.75 16.96
N LYS A 496 -10.46 37.12 16.01
CA LYS A 496 -10.66 37.37 14.59
C LYS A 496 -11.94 36.72 14.07
N ARG A 497 -12.71 37.47 13.32
CA ARG A 497 -13.71 36.96 12.38
C ARG A 497 -13.17 37.17 10.97
N ILE A 498 -12.94 36.07 10.27
CA ILE A 498 -12.40 36.06 8.91
C ILE A 498 -13.50 35.62 7.96
N GLY A 499 -13.67 36.33 6.85
CA GLY A 499 -14.52 35.89 5.74
C GLY A 499 -13.67 35.63 4.52
N TYR A 500 -13.76 34.44 3.93
CA TYR A 500 -13.30 34.25 2.56
C TYR A 500 -14.37 34.72 1.60
N PHE A 501 -13.98 35.58 0.66
CA PHE A 501 -14.81 36.06 -0.42
C PHE A 501 -14.36 35.40 -1.72
N GLN A 502 -15.19 34.49 -2.26
CA GLN A 502 -14.92 33.85 -3.54
C GLN A 502 -15.16 34.87 -4.65
N ALA A 503 -14.12 35.58 -5.07
CA ALA A 503 -14.21 36.68 -6.04
C ALA A 503 -14.62 36.20 -7.45
N TYR A 504 -14.60 34.87 -7.68
CA TYR A 504 -15.10 34.19 -8.85
C TYR A 504 -16.60 33.82 -8.77
N ASN A 505 -17.31 34.20 -7.68
CA ASN A 505 -18.76 34.00 -7.58
C ASN A 505 -19.60 34.57 -8.75
N PRO A 506 -19.20 35.64 -9.49
CA PRO A 506 -19.93 36.09 -10.67
C PRO A 506 -19.95 35.09 -11.84
N GLY A 507 -19.12 34.03 -11.78
CA GLY A 507 -19.14 32.92 -12.73
C GLY A 507 -20.17 31.83 -12.40
N ARG A 508 -20.95 31.97 -11.31
CA ARG A 508 -22.08 31.08 -11.00
C ARG A 508 -23.30 31.44 -11.85
N PRO A 509 -24.31 30.55 -12.00
CA PRO A 509 -25.61 30.93 -12.53
C PRO A 509 -26.32 32.04 -11.72
N CYS A 510 -26.13 32.06 -10.40
CA CYS A 510 -26.76 33.00 -9.47
C CYS A 510 -25.95 33.12 -8.15
N MET A 511 -26.44 33.92 -7.18
CA MET A 511 -25.72 34.32 -5.95
C MET A 511 -24.43 35.11 -6.23
N HIS A 512 -24.59 36.26 -6.89
CA HIS A 512 -23.51 37.15 -7.27
C HIS A 512 -23.29 38.21 -6.19
N MET A 513 -22.41 37.89 -5.24
CA MET A 513 -21.98 38.86 -4.23
C MET A 513 -20.89 39.77 -4.78
N ASP A 514 -21.16 41.07 -4.83
CA ASP A 514 -20.14 42.07 -5.13
C ASP A 514 -19.32 42.44 -3.88
N ALA A 515 -18.03 42.71 -4.06
CA ALA A 515 -17.11 43.04 -2.98
C ALA A 515 -17.51 44.31 -2.19
N SER A 516 -18.21 45.26 -2.82
CA SER A 516 -18.72 46.45 -2.14
C SER A 516 -19.80 46.13 -1.10
N GLU A 517 -20.51 45.01 -1.22
CA GLU A 517 -21.59 44.61 -0.32
C GLU A 517 -21.08 43.96 0.98
N ILE A 518 -19.81 43.55 1.04
CA ILE A 518 -19.23 42.85 2.19
C ILE A 518 -19.31 43.72 3.45
N ALA A 519 -18.93 44.99 3.34
CA ALA A 519 -18.89 45.92 4.46
C ALA A 519 -20.29 46.23 5.03
N ASP A 520 -21.36 46.03 4.26
CA ASP A 520 -22.74 46.28 4.70
C ASP A 520 -23.46 45.04 5.23
N ASN A 521 -23.20 43.87 4.68
CA ASN A 521 -23.80 42.62 5.14
C ASN A 521 -23.06 41.99 6.34
N PHE A 522 -21.74 42.20 6.47
CA PHE A 522 -20.89 41.48 7.43
C PHE A 522 -20.16 42.42 8.40
N LYS A 523 -20.94 43.07 9.29
CA LYS A 523 -20.46 44.10 10.23
C LYS A 523 -19.52 43.59 11.34
N ASP A 524 -19.40 42.28 11.53
CA ASP A 524 -18.56 41.66 12.58
C ASP A 524 -17.25 41.06 12.06
N LEU A 525 -17.00 41.10 10.74
CA LEU A 525 -15.73 40.67 10.16
C LEU A 525 -14.60 41.64 10.51
N THR A 526 -13.48 41.07 10.95
CA THR A 526 -12.23 41.79 11.24
C THR A 526 -11.26 41.72 10.06
N HIS A 527 -11.31 40.63 9.28
CA HIS A 527 -10.44 40.37 8.13
C HIS A 527 -11.29 39.78 7.00
N VAL A 528 -10.98 40.13 5.75
CA VAL A 528 -11.57 39.51 4.55
C VAL A 528 -10.45 39.05 3.63
N HIS A 529 -10.51 37.78 3.26
CA HIS A 529 -9.57 37.11 2.37
C HIS A 529 -10.15 37.11 0.95
N PHE A 530 -9.49 37.81 0.02
CA PHE A 530 -9.86 37.83 -1.39
C PHE A 530 -9.38 36.54 -2.06
N ALA A 531 -10.32 35.66 -2.42
CA ALA A 531 -10.06 34.34 -2.97
C ALA A 531 -10.37 34.29 -4.49
N PHE A 532 -9.40 34.16 -5.39
CA PHE A 532 -7.95 34.07 -5.17
C PHE A 532 -7.17 34.90 -6.20
N ALA A 533 -5.97 35.32 -5.81
CA ALA A 533 -4.92 35.68 -6.75
C ALA A 533 -4.18 34.42 -7.21
N GLY A 534 -3.73 34.41 -8.46
CA GLY A 534 -2.93 33.32 -9.02
C GLY A 534 -1.44 33.65 -9.09
N ILE A 535 -0.66 32.72 -9.61
CA ILE A 535 0.80 32.87 -9.79
C ILE A 535 1.14 32.74 -11.29
N THR A 536 1.90 33.69 -11.84
CA THR A 536 2.41 33.62 -13.23
C THR A 536 3.56 32.60 -13.36
N GLU A 537 3.95 32.27 -14.60
CA GLU A 537 5.09 31.37 -14.86
C GLU A 537 6.43 31.96 -14.41
N ASP A 538 6.56 33.29 -14.46
CA ASP A 538 7.71 34.03 -13.92
C ASP A 538 7.65 34.26 -12.40
N TYR A 539 6.70 33.62 -11.70
CA TYR A 539 6.48 33.74 -10.26
C TYR A 539 6.22 35.19 -9.79
N ASP A 540 5.33 35.89 -10.50
CA ASP A 540 4.74 37.18 -10.12
C ASP A 540 3.24 37.01 -9.78
N VAL A 541 2.63 38.04 -9.18
CA VAL A 541 1.21 38.06 -8.80
C VAL A 541 0.33 38.17 -10.04
N ASN A 542 -0.57 37.20 -10.22
CA ASN A 542 -1.62 37.26 -11.23
C ASN A 542 -2.96 37.64 -10.58
N ILE A 543 -3.69 38.56 -11.18
CA ILE A 543 -5.13 38.75 -10.93
C ILE A 543 -5.85 38.26 -12.19
N PRO A 544 -6.41 37.04 -12.19
CA PRO A 544 -7.11 36.49 -13.34
C PRO A 544 -8.22 37.43 -13.84
N ASP A 545 -8.41 37.53 -15.16
CA ASP A 545 -9.43 38.42 -15.73
C ASP A 545 -10.86 38.08 -15.25
N SER A 546 -11.12 36.82 -14.88
CA SER A 546 -12.40 36.36 -14.29
C SER A 546 -12.73 36.99 -12.92
N VAL A 547 -11.73 37.37 -12.12
CA VAL A 547 -11.92 37.99 -10.78
C VAL A 547 -11.56 39.46 -10.75
N LYS A 548 -11.03 40.01 -11.86
CA LYS A 548 -10.43 41.34 -11.95
C LYS A 548 -11.38 42.48 -11.61
N THR A 549 -12.65 42.40 -12.03
CA THR A 549 -13.68 43.38 -11.68
C THR A 549 -13.89 43.44 -10.16
N GLN A 550 -13.98 42.27 -9.51
CA GLN A 550 -14.14 42.17 -8.06
C GLN A 550 -12.88 42.61 -7.31
N PHE A 551 -11.69 42.28 -7.84
CA PHE A 551 -10.42 42.80 -7.33
C PHE A 551 -10.40 44.33 -7.36
N ASP A 552 -10.81 44.94 -8.48
CA ASP A 552 -10.78 46.39 -8.67
C ASP A 552 -11.72 47.15 -7.72
N VAL A 553 -12.80 46.51 -7.25
CA VAL A 553 -13.70 47.03 -6.21
C VAL A 553 -13.07 46.84 -4.83
N PHE A 554 -12.57 45.63 -4.52
CA PHE A 554 -11.95 45.30 -3.23
C PHE A 554 -10.67 46.09 -2.95
N ASP A 555 -9.84 46.34 -3.96
CA ASP A 555 -8.65 47.19 -3.89
C ASP A 555 -9.01 48.63 -3.48
N LYS A 556 -10.06 49.18 -4.10
CA LYS A 556 -10.43 50.60 -3.98
C LYS A 556 -11.41 50.90 -2.83
N MET A 557 -12.11 49.90 -2.28
CA MET A 557 -13.07 50.13 -1.19
C MET A 557 -12.39 50.60 0.11
N ASP A 558 -13.05 51.53 0.80
CA ASP A 558 -12.78 51.88 2.19
C ASP A 558 -13.44 50.83 3.09
N ALA A 559 -12.63 49.92 3.64
CA ALA A 559 -13.11 48.74 4.35
C ALA A 559 -12.99 48.91 5.88
N PRO A 560 -14.03 48.55 6.66
CA PRO A 560 -13.92 48.49 8.12
C PRO A 560 -13.10 47.28 8.61
N PHE A 561 -12.75 46.35 7.71
CA PHE A 561 -11.99 45.13 7.94
C PHE A 561 -10.62 45.17 7.26
N LYS A 562 -9.72 44.27 7.70
CA LYS A 562 -8.41 44.06 7.09
C LYS A 562 -8.50 43.36 5.74
N LYS A 563 -7.90 43.95 4.70
CA LYS A 563 -7.92 43.42 3.33
C LYS A 563 -6.75 42.48 3.09
N ILE A 564 -7.01 41.18 2.93
CA ILE A 564 -6.00 40.12 2.79
C ILE A 564 -6.06 39.55 1.38
N LEU A 565 -4.90 39.35 0.74
CA LEU A 565 -4.78 38.72 -0.57
C LEU A 565 -4.45 37.23 -0.39
N SER A 566 -5.36 36.33 -0.79
CA SER A 566 -5.13 34.88 -0.73
C SER A 566 -4.61 34.35 -2.07
N PHE A 567 -3.60 33.47 -2.01
CA PHE A 567 -3.11 32.69 -3.14
C PHE A 567 -3.38 31.20 -2.92
N GLY A 568 -3.76 30.47 -3.97
CA GLY A 568 -4.02 29.03 -3.92
C GLY A 568 -5.51 28.69 -3.90
N GLY A 569 -5.90 27.87 -2.93
CA GLY A 569 -7.14 27.09 -2.95
C GLY A 569 -7.00 25.85 -3.84
N TRP A 570 -8.01 24.98 -3.77
CA TRP A 570 -8.00 23.66 -4.39
C TRP A 570 -7.63 23.66 -5.89
N ALA A 571 -8.24 24.52 -6.70
CA ALA A 571 -8.02 24.56 -8.15
C ALA A 571 -6.57 24.96 -8.50
N GLU A 572 -6.10 26.11 -8.03
CA GLU A 572 -4.72 26.58 -8.24
C GLU A 572 -3.66 25.59 -7.69
N SER A 573 -4.00 24.83 -6.66
CA SER A 573 -3.10 23.83 -6.06
C SER A 573 -3.09 22.47 -6.77
N THR A 574 -4.12 22.15 -7.57
CA THR A 574 -4.33 20.81 -8.16
C THR A 574 -4.54 20.78 -9.68
N GLU A 575 -4.70 21.92 -10.34
CA GLU A 575 -4.80 21.96 -11.81
C GLU A 575 -3.42 21.86 -12.48
N SER A 576 -3.37 21.17 -13.62
CA SER A 576 -2.13 20.80 -14.32
C SER A 576 -1.27 22.01 -14.75
N GLY A 577 -1.90 23.16 -15.02
CA GLY A 577 -1.21 24.39 -15.39
C GLY A 577 -0.63 25.21 -14.23
N THR A 578 -1.00 24.90 -12.98
CA THR A 578 -0.76 25.77 -11.82
C THR A 578 -0.09 25.05 -10.64
N PHE A 579 -0.39 23.77 -10.40
CA PHE A 579 0.13 23.01 -9.23
C PHE A 579 1.66 23.08 -9.06
N GLN A 580 2.41 23.08 -10.17
CA GLN A 580 3.87 23.12 -10.15
C GLN A 580 4.42 24.49 -9.71
N ARG A 581 3.68 25.58 -9.96
CA ARG A 581 4.06 26.94 -9.55
C ARG A 581 4.09 27.04 -8.01
N TYR A 582 3.10 26.47 -7.33
CA TYR A 582 3.05 26.41 -5.85
C TYR A 582 4.20 25.59 -5.25
N ARG A 583 4.59 24.49 -5.92
CA ARG A 583 5.77 23.69 -5.54
C ARG A 583 7.09 24.41 -5.79
N ASP A 584 7.15 25.29 -6.78
CA ASP A 584 8.34 26.02 -7.14
C ASP A 584 8.59 27.22 -6.22
N ILE A 585 7.58 28.03 -5.92
CA ILE A 585 7.74 29.23 -5.07
C ILE A 585 8.30 28.94 -3.68
N VAL A 586 8.23 27.70 -3.18
CA VAL A 586 8.84 27.34 -1.89
C VAL A 586 10.33 27.01 -1.99
N LYS A 587 10.85 26.67 -3.18
CA LYS A 587 12.23 26.21 -3.42
C LYS A 587 13.26 27.35 -3.29
N PRO A 588 14.56 27.05 -3.04
CA PRO A 588 15.60 28.08 -2.87
C PRO A 588 15.73 29.07 -4.03
N GLU A 589 15.46 28.62 -5.25
CA GLU A 589 15.65 29.35 -6.50
C GLU A 589 14.61 30.47 -6.67
N TYR A 590 13.37 30.24 -6.22
CA TYR A 590 12.23 31.11 -6.54
C TYR A 590 11.62 31.83 -5.32
N ARG A 591 11.83 31.32 -4.09
CA ARG A 591 11.17 31.85 -2.88
C ARG A 591 11.39 33.33 -2.60
N SER A 592 12.55 33.86 -2.97
CA SER A 592 12.87 35.29 -2.77
C SER A 592 12.27 36.17 -3.86
N VAL A 593 12.08 35.62 -5.07
CA VAL A 593 11.46 36.32 -6.21
C VAL A 593 9.96 36.52 -5.92
N PHE A 594 9.24 35.42 -5.70
CA PHE A 594 7.80 35.49 -5.45
C PHE A 594 7.47 36.31 -4.19
N ALA A 595 8.16 36.10 -3.07
CA ALA A 595 7.94 36.89 -1.86
C ALA A 595 8.14 38.41 -2.08
N ALA A 596 9.18 38.81 -2.82
CA ALA A 596 9.43 40.22 -3.13
C ALA A 596 8.36 40.80 -4.08
N ASN A 597 7.92 40.01 -5.06
CA ASN A 597 6.84 40.37 -5.99
C ASN A 597 5.51 40.59 -5.24
N VAL A 598 5.12 39.68 -4.35
CA VAL A 598 3.89 39.86 -3.54
C VAL A 598 4.01 41.07 -2.61
N VAL A 599 5.14 41.29 -1.93
CA VAL A 599 5.32 42.49 -1.08
C VAL A 599 5.16 43.78 -1.88
N LYS A 600 5.81 43.86 -3.06
CA LYS A 600 5.68 45.01 -3.98
C LYS A 600 4.23 45.21 -4.45
N PHE A 601 3.50 44.14 -4.72
CA PHE A 601 2.08 44.19 -5.08
C PHE A 601 1.22 44.72 -3.91
N MET A 602 1.43 44.19 -2.70
CA MET A 602 0.73 44.62 -1.48
C MET A 602 0.98 46.09 -1.13
N GLU A 603 2.21 46.59 -1.31
CA GLU A 603 2.53 48.01 -1.11
C GLU A 603 1.82 48.92 -2.12
N LYS A 604 1.77 48.50 -3.40
CA LYS A 604 1.05 49.22 -4.47
C LYS A 604 -0.46 49.30 -4.23
N HIS A 605 -1.06 48.21 -3.73
CA HIS A 605 -2.50 48.04 -3.55
C HIS A 605 -2.96 48.17 -2.08
N ASN A 606 -2.07 48.61 -1.18
CA ASN A 606 -2.30 48.79 0.26
C ASN A 606 -3.00 47.63 0.99
N PHE A 607 -2.80 46.38 0.56
CA PHE A 607 -3.33 45.21 1.27
C PHE A 607 -2.75 45.11 2.68
N ASP A 608 -3.56 44.74 3.67
CA ASP A 608 -3.17 44.58 5.08
C ASP A 608 -2.40 43.29 5.36
N GLY A 609 -2.49 42.30 4.47
CA GLY A 609 -1.82 41.03 4.65
C GLY A 609 -1.91 40.12 3.43
N VAL A 610 -1.27 38.97 3.55
CA VAL A 610 -1.25 37.89 2.57
C VAL A 610 -1.54 36.56 3.26
N ASP A 611 -2.24 35.70 2.54
CA ASP A 611 -2.62 34.37 2.95
C ASP A 611 -2.24 33.36 1.87
N LEU A 612 -1.76 32.19 2.28
CA LEU A 612 -1.24 31.18 1.37
C LEU A 612 -1.94 29.84 1.61
N ASP A 613 -2.86 29.51 0.72
CA ASP A 613 -3.75 28.36 0.76
C ASP A 613 -3.27 27.28 -0.22
N TRP A 614 -2.07 26.74 0.03
CA TRP A 614 -1.50 25.69 -0.82
C TRP A 614 -2.01 24.31 -0.36
N GLU A 615 -2.80 23.66 -1.23
CA GLU A 615 -3.49 22.40 -0.95
C GLU A 615 -2.94 21.19 -1.74
N TYR A 616 -2.07 20.32 -1.21
CA TYR A 616 -1.30 20.44 0.04
C TYR A 616 0.17 20.02 -0.17
N PRO A 617 1.13 20.72 0.49
CA PRO A 617 2.55 20.34 0.48
C PRO A 617 2.77 18.88 0.93
N GLY A 618 3.49 18.10 0.12
CA GLY A 618 3.82 16.70 0.42
C GLY A 618 2.64 15.72 0.40
N ALA A 619 1.46 16.10 -0.10
CA ALA A 619 0.36 15.17 -0.36
C ALA A 619 0.65 14.30 -1.60
N THR A 620 0.06 13.10 -1.65
CA THR A 620 0.46 12.04 -2.60
C THR A 620 -0.67 11.51 -3.47
N ASP A 621 -1.88 12.02 -3.26
CA ASP A 621 -3.16 11.36 -3.54
C ASP A 621 -4.25 12.34 -4.04
N GLN A 622 -3.84 13.50 -4.56
CA GLN A 622 -4.72 14.57 -5.05
C GLN A 622 -4.95 14.57 -6.58
N GLY A 623 -4.73 13.46 -7.28
CA GLY A 623 -4.87 13.39 -8.74
C GLY A 623 -3.75 14.07 -9.56
N ILE A 624 -2.80 14.73 -8.89
CA ILE A 624 -1.57 15.31 -9.45
C ILE A 624 -0.33 14.46 -9.12
N PRO A 625 0.82 14.66 -9.80
CA PRO A 625 2.07 13.98 -9.43
C PRO A 625 2.38 14.17 -7.93
N ALA A 626 2.83 13.12 -7.24
CA ALA A 626 3.03 13.17 -5.78
C ALA A 626 3.95 14.32 -5.34
N GLY A 627 3.60 14.99 -4.24
CA GLY A 627 4.40 16.05 -3.61
C GLY A 627 5.67 15.52 -2.96
N ASP A 628 6.67 16.40 -2.76
CA ASP A 628 7.94 16.02 -2.17
C ASP A 628 7.86 16.04 -0.64
N ARG A 629 8.52 15.09 0.03
CA ARG A 629 8.58 15.06 1.51
C ARG A 629 9.30 16.27 2.11
N THR A 630 10.04 17.02 1.31
CA THR A 630 10.72 18.26 1.68
C THR A 630 9.87 19.52 1.48
N ASP A 631 8.69 19.42 0.84
CA ASP A 631 7.78 20.54 0.58
C ASP A 631 7.52 21.37 1.84
N GLY A 632 7.15 20.73 2.96
CA GLY A 632 6.92 21.41 4.23
C GLY A 632 8.15 22.13 4.81
N LEU A 633 9.35 21.57 4.62
CA LEU A 633 10.62 22.22 5.04
C LEU A 633 10.97 23.42 4.14
N TYR A 634 10.69 23.32 2.84
CA TYR A 634 10.82 24.44 1.93
C TYR A 634 9.78 25.52 2.20
N TYR A 635 8.55 25.14 2.58
CA TYR A 635 7.50 26.08 2.92
C TYR A 635 7.87 26.92 4.15
N VAL A 636 8.39 26.32 5.24
CA VAL A 636 8.92 27.09 6.40
C VAL A 636 10.01 28.08 5.97
N ARG A 637 10.92 27.68 5.07
CA ARG A 637 12.01 28.55 4.58
C ARG A 637 11.49 29.69 3.69
N PHE A 638 10.45 29.44 2.91
CA PHE A 638 9.73 30.46 2.15
C PHE A 638 9.00 31.43 3.08
N LEU A 639 8.22 30.95 4.05
CA LEU A 639 7.55 31.79 5.05
C LEU A 639 8.53 32.65 5.86
N ASN A 640 9.71 32.12 6.19
CA ASN A 640 10.78 32.91 6.82
C ASN A 640 11.33 33.99 5.88
N THR A 641 11.52 33.68 4.61
CA THR A 641 11.94 34.66 3.60
C THR A 641 10.88 35.76 3.44
N PHE A 642 9.61 35.36 3.34
CA PHE A 642 8.45 36.24 3.23
C PHE A 642 8.34 37.17 4.44
N ARG A 643 8.35 36.63 5.67
CA ARG A 643 8.24 37.44 6.89
C ARG A 643 9.37 38.47 7.03
N ASN A 644 10.57 38.17 6.54
CA ASN A 644 11.69 39.12 6.57
C ASN A 644 11.57 40.24 5.52
N LEU A 645 10.81 40.03 4.44
CA LEU A 645 10.52 41.04 3.42
C LEU A 645 9.24 41.83 3.71
N LEU A 646 8.28 41.23 4.41
CA LEU A 646 6.96 41.82 4.66
C LEU A 646 7.03 43.02 5.63
N PRO A 647 6.42 44.18 5.30
CA PRO A 647 6.41 45.34 6.18
C PRO A 647 5.80 45.08 7.55
N LYS A 648 6.33 45.77 8.59
CA LYS A 648 5.81 45.67 9.95
C LYS A 648 4.33 46.06 10.01
N GLY A 649 3.53 45.24 10.69
CA GLY A 649 2.09 45.45 10.85
C GLY A 649 1.23 44.90 9.72
N LYS A 650 1.83 44.32 8.66
CA LYS A 650 1.11 43.51 7.67
C LYS A 650 1.07 42.04 8.10
N SER A 651 -0.05 41.36 7.90
CA SER A 651 -0.22 39.97 8.31
C SER A 651 0.29 38.96 7.27
N LEU A 652 0.75 37.81 7.75
CA LEU A 652 1.06 36.62 6.96
C LEU A 652 0.38 35.41 7.63
N SER A 653 -0.52 34.76 6.89
CA SER A 653 -1.20 33.52 7.28
C SER A 653 -1.04 32.43 6.23
N ILE A 654 -1.41 31.22 6.62
CA ILE A 654 -1.61 30.09 5.70
C ILE A 654 -2.92 29.39 6.07
N ALA A 655 -3.54 28.73 5.10
CA ALA A 655 -4.56 27.74 5.38
C ALA A 655 -3.93 26.37 5.70
N LEU A 656 -4.62 25.59 6.53
CA LEU A 656 -4.20 24.28 7.01
C LEU A 656 -5.35 23.27 6.96
N PRO A 657 -5.12 22.03 6.48
CA PRO A 657 -6.13 20.99 6.47
C PRO A 657 -6.43 20.47 7.89
N GLY A 658 -7.71 20.27 8.21
CA GLY A 658 -8.13 19.68 9.50
C GLY A 658 -7.69 18.22 9.73
N SER A 659 -7.30 17.51 8.67
CA SER A 659 -6.90 16.09 8.68
C SER A 659 -5.43 15.88 9.08
N TYR A 660 -5.18 14.92 9.98
CA TYR A 660 -3.83 14.47 10.34
C TYR A 660 -3.00 14.05 9.12
N TRP A 661 -3.62 13.40 8.13
CA TRP A 661 -2.90 12.83 6.99
C TRP A 661 -2.37 13.89 6.02
N TYR A 662 -3.08 15.01 5.87
CA TYR A 662 -2.62 16.15 5.07
C TYR A 662 -1.81 17.15 5.90
N LEU A 663 -2.04 17.26 7.22
CA LEU A 663 -1.27 18.17 8.07
C LEU A 663 0.12 17.65 8.43
N LYS A 664 0.34 16.32 8.49
CA LYS A 664 1.62 15.72 8.93
C LYS A 664 2.90 16.20 8.21
N PRO A 665 2.90 16.67 6.93
CA PRO A 665 4.10 17.23 6.30
C PRO A 665 4.46 18.65 6.75
N PHE A 666 3.52 19.39 7.35
CA PHE A 666 3.70 20.79 7.76
C PHE A 666 4.46 20.90 9.10
N PRO A 667 5.63 21.57 9.17
CA PRO A 667 6.33 21.84 10.43
C PRO A 667 5.67 23.02 11.19
N VAL A 668 4.41 22.84 11.60
CA VAL A 668 3.54 23.90 12.13
C VAL A 668 4.10 24.64 13.35
N GLU A 669 4.92 24.00 14.19
CA GLU A 669 5.59 24.63 15.33
C GLU A 669 6.61 25.69 14.90
N ASP A 670 7.32 25.47 13.78
CA ASP A 670 8.23 26.46 13.21
C ASP A 670 7.47 27.53 12.43
N MET A 671 6.40 27.15 11.71
CA MET A 671 5.51 28.10 11.04
C MET A 671 4.86 29.07 12.04
N ALA A 672 4.49 28.61 13.24
CA ALA A 672 3.84 29.44 14.27
C ALA A 672 4.73 30.58 14.82
N LYS A 673 6.06 30.49 14.61
CA LYS A 673 7.03 31.55 14.92
C LYS A 673 7.05 32.66 13.87
N LEU A 674 6.58 32.35 12.65
CA LEU A 674 6.67 33.19 11.46
C LEU A 674 5.31 33.78 11.05
N LEU A 675 4.20 33.10 11.33
CA LEU A 675 2.85 33.49 10.93
C LEU A 675 2.13 34.28 12.04
N ASP A 676 1.21 35.16 11.67
CA ASP A 676 0.33 35.85 12.63
C ASP A 676 -0.78 34.91 13.09
N TYR A 677 -1.39 34.19 12.15
CA TYR A 677 -2.42 33.19 12.38
C TYR A 677 -2.42 32.09 11.31
N PHE A 678 -3.16 31.01 11.59
CA PHE A 678 -3.45 29.91 10.69
C PHE A 678 -4.95 29.81 10.46
N VAL A 679 -5.38 29.72 9.22
CA VAL A 679 -6.76 29.38 8.87
C VAL A 679 -6.89 27.87 8.88
N PHE A 680 -7.67 27.30 9.81
CA PHE A 680 -7.73 25.85 9.99
C PHE A 680 -9.05 25.30 9.46
N MET A 681 -8.95 24.59 8.34
CA MET A 681 -10.08 24.06 7.56
C MET A 681 -10.69 22.85 8.27
N THR A 682 -11.50 23.12 9.29
CA THR A 682 -12.26 22.15 10.09
C THR A 682 -13.69 21.95 9.56
N TYR A 683 -13.79 21.95 8.24
CA TYR A 683 -14.94 21.57 7.41
C TYR A 683 -14.42 20.55 6.38
N ASP A 684 -15.32 19.96 5.58
CA ASP A 684 -14.97 18.87 4.63
C ASP A 684 -14.25 17.69 5.30
N LEU A 685 -14.62 17.42 6.55
CA LEU A 685 -14.18 16.25 7.31
C LEU A 685 -14.73 14.94 6.70
N HIS A 686 -15.84 15.05 5.97
CA HIS A 686 -16.56 13.97 5.30
C HIS A 686 -17.16 14.48 3.99
N GLY A 687 -17.34 13.59 3.02
CA GLY A 687 -17.87 13.93 1.70
C GLY A 687 -17.98 12.70 0.80
N GLN A 688 -18.36 12.92 -0.46
CA GLN A 688 -18.56 11.84 -1.44
C GLN A 688 -17.31 10.94 -1.60
N TRP A 689 -16.12 11.53 -1.46
CA TRP A 689 -14.80 10.87 -1.46
C TRP A 689 -14.59 9.84 -0.33
N ASP A 690 -15.50 9.74 0.65
CA ASP A 690 -15.46 8.65 1.62
C ASP A 690 -15.90 7.30 1.01
N TYR A 691 -16.59 7.31 -0.14
CA TYR A 691 -17.03 6.09 -0.82
C TYR A 691 -15.86 5.17 -1.19
N GLY A 692 -15.95 3.90 -0.77
CA GLY A 692 -14.91 2.89 -0.95
C GLY A 692 -13.77 2.95 0.06
N ASN A 693 -13.71 3.99 0.92
CA ASN A 693 -12.65 4.18 1.88
C ASN A 693 -13.03 3.66 3.28
N LYS A 694 -12.65 2.41 3.57
CA LYS A 694 -12.82 1.79 4.90
C LYS A 694 -12.14 2.55 6.07
N PHE A 695 -11.22 3.48 5.77
CA PHE A 695 -10.53 4.28 6.78
C PHE A 695 -11.22 5.64 7.04
N ALA A 696 -12.18 6.05 6.21
CA ALA A 696 -13.00 7.25 6.46
C ALA A 696 -13.81 7.10 7.76
N ASN A 697 -14.30 5.89 8.05
CA ASN A 697 -14.91 5.58 9.34
C ASN A 697 -14.77 4.09 9.69
N PRO A 698 -14.12 3.70 10.82
CA PRO A 698 -13.95 2.29 11.18
C PRO A 698 -15.25 1.49 11.36
N SER A 699 -16.38 2.17 11.63
CA SER A 699 -17.71 1.54 11.71
C SER A 699 -18.45 1.49 10.38
N CYS A 700 -17.87 2.02 9.28
CA CYS A 700 -18.45 2.00 7.94
C CYS A 700 -17.51 1.28 6.97
N PRO A 701 -17.67 -0.05 6.74
CA PRO A 701 -16.70 -0.84 5.96
C PRO A 701 -16.43 -0.34 4.53
N ASN A 702 -17.44 0.28 3.90
CA ASN A 702 -17.34 0.85 2.56
C ASN A 702 -17.20 2.39 2.57
N GLY A 703 -17.04 3.01 3.74
CA GLY A 703 -16.95 4.46 3.94
C GLY A 703 -18.21 5.29 3.63
N ASN A 704 -19.16 4.75 2.86
CA ASN A 704 -20.34 5.43 2.34
C ASN A 704 -21.49 5.64 3.33
N CYS A 705 -21.20 5.97 4.59
CA CYS A 705 -22.22 6.25 5.61
C CYS A 705 -22.50 7.75 5.72
N LEU A 706 -23.75 8.16 5.97
CA LEU A 706 -24.13 9.57 6.14
C LEU A 706 -23.37 10.20 7.32
N ARG A 707 -22.55 11.21 7.06
CA ARG A 707 -21.65 11.85 8.03
C ARG A 707 -21.66 13.37 7.89
N SER A 708 -21.53 14.08 9.00
CA SER A 708 -21.44 15.54 8.99
C SER A 708 -20.01 15.99 8.68
N HIS A 709 -19.84 16.70 7.56
CA HIS A 709 -18.57 17.31 7.17
C HIS A 709 -18.07 18.41 8.15
N ILE A 710 -18.91 18.83 9.11
CA ILE A 710 -18.63 19.86 10.11
C ILE A 710 -18.75 19.35 11.56
N ASN A 711 -18.65 18.04 11.76
CA ASN A 711 -18.75 17.38 13.06
C ASN A 711 -17.84 18.02 14.12
N ARG A 712 -18.43 18.61 15.16
CA ARG A 712 -17.72 19.32 16.24
C ARG A 712 -16.79 18.43 17.06
N THR A 713 -17.11 17.14 17.19
CA THR A 713 -16.24 16.19 17.91
C THR A 713 -14.92 16.00 17.16
N GLU A 714 -14.99 15.92 15.83
CA GLU A 714 -13.82 15.80 14.97
C GLU A 714 -13.09 17.14 14.82
N THR A 715 -13.82 18.26 14.71
CA THR A 715 -13.27 19.62 14.85
C THR A 715 -12.43 19.74 16.12
N ARG A 716 -12.94 19.27 17.27
CA ARG A 716 -12.21 19.28 18.56
C ARG A 716 -10.96 18.39 18.52
N ASN A 717 -10.99 17.25 17.84
CA ASN A 717 -9.81 16.39 17.66
C ASN A 717 -8.73 17.10 16.84
N SER A 718 -9.10 17.78 15.76
CA SER A 718 -8.20 18.63 14.97
C SER A 718 -7.63 19.78 15.83
N MET A 719 -8.47 20.44 16.64
CA MET A 719 -8.04 21.50 17.58
C MET A 719 -7.04 21.00 18.63
N SER A 720 -7.23 19.79 19.17
CA SER A 720 -6.26 19.14 20.06
C SER A 720 -4.95 18.83 19.32
N MET A 721 -5.02 18.28 18.11
CA MET A 721 -3.86 17.98 17.28
C MET A 721 -2.98 19.22 17.01
N ILE A 722 -3.56 20.30 16.46
CA ILE A 722 -2.78 21.50 16.08
C ILE A 722 -2.17 22.19 17.30
N THR A 723 -2.88 22.23 18.43
CA THR A 723 -2.34 22.82 19.67
C THR A 723 -1.24 21.96 20.27
N LYS A 724 -1.40 20.64 20.33
CA LYS A 724 -0.38 19.69 20.78
C LYS A 724 0.87 19.69 19.89
N ALA A 725 0.72 19.94 18.59
CA ALA A 725 1.84 20.12 17.68
C ALA A 725 2.77 21.28 18.07
N GLY A 726 2.30 22.23 18.88
CA GLY A 726 3.08 23.36 19.40
C GLY A 726 2.54 24.72 18.97
N VAL A 727 1.40 24.78 18.26
CA VAL A 727 0.79 26.05 17.86
C VAL A 727 -0.02 26.64 19.02
N PRO A 728 0.16 27.92 19.38
CA PRO A 728 -0.70 28.61 20.34
C PRO A 728 -2.15 28.66 19.83
N ALA A 729 -3.13 28.34 20.68
CA ALA A 729 -4.54 28.35 20.27
C ALA A 729 -4.98 29.74 19.78
N SER A 730 -4.45 30.80 20.39
CA SER A 730 -4.65 32.21 20.01
C SER A 730 -4.16 32.57 18.60
N LYS A 731 -3.41 31.69 17.91
CA LYS A 731 -3.04 31.82 16.49
C LYS A 731 -3.86 30.95 15.55
N VAL A 732 -4.76 30.10 16.04
CA VAL A 732 -5.54 29.18 15.20
C VAL A 732 -6.96 29.73 15.00
N ILE A 733 -7.36 29.91 13.75
CA ILE A 733 -8.68 30.40 13.33
C ILE A 733 -9.50 29.18 12.88
N ILE A 734 -10.63 28.91 13.52
CA ILE A 734 -11.41 27.67 13.31
C ILE A 734 -12.41 27.81 12.16
N GLY A 735 -12.41 26.84 11.25
CA GLY A 735 -13.28 26.77 10.08
C GLY A 735 -14.76 26.61 10.42
N ILE A 736 -15.58 27.43 9.77
CA ILE A 736 -17.04 27.37 9.70
C ILE A 736 -17.43 27.33 8.21
N ALA A 737 -18.34 26.43 7.85
CA ALA A 737 -18.87 26.29 6.49
C ALA A 737 -20.12 27.15 6.30
N SER A 738 -20.24 27.83 5.16
CA SER A 738 -21.47 28.45 4.63
C SER A 738 -22.18 27.58 3.59
N TYR A 739 -21.93 26.28 3.63
CA TYR A 739 -22.43 25.28 2.69
C TYR A 739 -22.57 23.96 3.44
N GLY A 740 -23.26 23.01 2.84
CA GLY A 740 -23.29 21.61 3.26
C GLY A 740 -22.68 20.68 2.21
N ARG A 741 -22.19 19.53 2.68
CA ARG A 741 -21.92 18.38 1.81
C ARG A 741 -23.16 17.48 1.78
N SER A 742 -23.76 17.33 0.60
CA SER A 742 -24.98 16.55 0.38
C SER A 742 -24.68 15.14 -0.13
N PHE A 743 -25.62 14.23 0.08
CA PHE A 743 -25.49 12.82 -0.20
C PHE A 743 -26.85 12.24 -0.62
N ARG A 744 -26.90 11.53 -1.76
CA ARG A 744 -28.07 10.73 -2.16
C ARG A 744 -28.21 9.52 -1.26
N MET A 745 -29.30 9.46 -0.49
CA MET A 745 -29.57 8.35 0.42
C MET A 745 -29.89 7.06 -0.37
N ALA A 746 -29.26 5.95 0.00
CA ALA A 746 -29.57 4.63 -0.55
C ALA A 746 -30.97 4.12 -0.15
N ASP A 747 -31.49 4.61 0.99
CA ASP A 747 -32.87 4.45 1.44
C ASP A 747 -33.34 5.79 2.01
N LYS A 748 -34.29 6.43 1.33
CA LYS A 748 -34.82 7.75 1.74
C LYS A 748 -35.56 7.78 3.08
N SER A 749 -35.84 6.61 3.68
CA SER A 749 -36.36 6.51 5.05
C SER A 749 -35.26 6.43 6.12
N CYS A 750 -34.00 6.24 5.72
CA CYS A 750 -32.87 6.00 6.60
C CYS A 750 -31.95 7.24 6.67
N THR A 751 -32.06 8.02 7.75
CA THR A 751 -31.33 9.30 7.91
C THR A 751 -30.27 9.30 9.03
N GLY A 752 -30.07 8.16 9.70
CA GLY A 752 -29.13 7.99 10.81
C GLY A 752 -27.69 7.68 10.38
N PRO A 753 -26.72 7.67 11.33
CA PRO A 753 -25.29 7.53 11.02
C PRO A 753 -24.85 6.14 10.56
N GLN A 754 -25.75 5.15 10.46
CA GLN A 754 -25.46 3.85 9.84
C GLN A 754 -26.19 3.66 8.50
N CYS A 755 -26.93 4.69 8.07
CA CYS A 755 -27.56 4.74 6.76
C CYS A 755 -26.52 5.12 5.70
N LEU A 756 -26.73 4.62 4.49
CA LEU A 756 -25.74 4.66 3.41
C LEU A 756 -26.11 5.68 2.35
N PHE A 757 -25.09 6.20 1.67
CA PHE A 757 -25.22 7.00 0.45
C PHE A 757 -24.75 6.24 -0.80
N THR A 758 -25.15 6.75 -1.96
CA THR A 758 -24.92 6.18 -3.31
C THR A 758 -23.90 7.02 -4.10
N GLY A 759 -23.74 6.76 -5.41
CA GLY A 759 -22.65 7.31 -6.21
C GLY A 759 -21.33 6.54 -6.07
N SER A 760 -20.23 7.21 -6.35
CA SER A 760 -18.86 6.67 -6.30
C SER A 760 -17.93 7.61 -5.52
N TYR A 761 -16.62 7.37 -5.53
CA TYR A 761 -15.62 8.25 -4.87
C TYR A 761 -15.66 9.70 -5.38
N SER A 762 -15.84 9.91 -6.69
CA SER A 762 -15.78 11.24 -7.33
C SER A 762 -17.13 11.74 -7.85
N VAL A 763 -18.16 10.90 -7.83
CA VAL A 763 -19.49 11.20 -8.37
C VAL A 763 -20.50 11.15 -7.24
N SER A 764 -21.12 12.29 -6.93
CA SER A 764 -22.28 12.34 -6.04
C SER A 764 -23.55 12.29 -6.87
N GLU A 765 -24.48 11.43 -6.47
CA GLU A 765 -25.81 11.36 -7.09
C GLU A 765 -26.78 12.41 -6.51
N ALA A 766 -26.38 13.20 -5.50
CA ALA A 766 -27.23 14.20 -4.88
C ALA A 766 -27.61 15.32 -5.86
N GLU A 767 -28.84 15.86 -5.72
CA GLU A 767 -29.33 17.00 -6.48
C GLU A 767 -28.39 18.21 -6.26
N PRO A 768 -27.82 18.79 -7.35
CA PRO A 768 -27.01 20.00 -7.26
C PRO A 768 -27.90 21.20 -6.90
N GLY A 769 -27.33 22.19 -6.21
CA GLY A 769 -27.98 23.49 -6.06
C GLY A 769 -27.97 24.28 -7.39
N PRO A 770 -28.99 25.10 -7.68
CA PRO A 770 -29.11 25.81 -8.96
C PRO A 770 -28.02 26.88 -9.20
N CYS A 771 -27.38 27.37 -8.14
CA CYS A 771 -26.36 28.41 -8.19
C CYS A 771 -24.96 27.88 -7.88
N THR A 772 -24.84 26.80 -7.11
CA THR A 772 -23.57 26.11 -6.87
C THR A 772 -23.22 25.07 -7.94
N ASP A 773 -24.23 24.57 -8.68
CA ASP A 773 -24.14 23.65 -9.82
C ASP A 773 -23.13 22.49 -9.61
N THR A 774 -23.12 21.93 -8.40
CA THR A 774 -22.15 20.89 -8.00
C THR A 774 -22.82 19.83 -7.13
N SER A 775 -23.09 18.65 -7.68
CA SER A 775 -23.64 17.54 -6.88
C SER A 775 -22.74 17.19 -5.69
N GLY A 776 -23.36 17.03 -4.51
CA GLY A 776 -22.66 16.80 -3.24
C GLY A 776 -22.13 18.07 -2.56
N TYR A 777 -22.43 19.26 -3.08
CA TYR A 777 -22.06 20.56 -2.50
C TYR A 777 -23.20 21.56 -2.72
N ILE A 778 -23.76 22.11 -1.65
CA ILE A 778 -24.90 23.04 -1.75
C ILE A 778 -24.75 24.16 -0.73
N SER A 779 -24.99 25.41 -1.13
CA SER A 779 -24.81 26.57 -0.26
C SER A 779 -25.86 26.64 0.85
N ASN A 780 -25.54 27.37 1.93
CA ASN A 780 -26.52 27.68 2.97
C ASN A 780 -27.70 28.48 2.41
N ALA A 781 -27.46 29.35 1.41
CA ALA A 781 -28.50 30.14 0.75
C ALA A 781 -29.51 29.26 0.01
N GLU A 782 -29.05 28.32 -0.82
CA GLU A 782 -29.89 27.36 -1.55
C GLU A 782 -30.65 26.43 -0.58
N LEU A 783 -30.02 26.03 0.53
CA LEU A 783 -30.70 25.23 1.56
C LEU A 783 -31.81 25.99 2.29
N GLU A 784 -31.63 27.27 2.56
CA GLU A 784 -32.69 28.12 3.11
C GLU A 784 -33.82 28.31 2.09
N GLU A 785 -33.51 28.50 0.80
CA GLU A 785 -34.55 28.56 -0.24
C GLU A 785 -35.36 27.26 -0.34
N ILE A 786 -34.69 26.10 -0.40
CA ILE A 786 -35.35 24.79 -0.40
C ILE A 786 -36.23 24.60 0.85
N TRP A 787 -35.77 25.08 2.01
CA TRP A 787 -36.56 25.07 3.24
C TRP A 787 -37.84 25.91 3.12
N GLN A 788 -37.73 27.14 2.62
CA GLN A 788 -38.89 28.04 2.45
C GLN A 788 -39.85 27.52 1.37
N ALA A 789 -39.35 27.04 0.23
CA ALA A 789 -40.16 26.46 -0.84
C ALA A 789 -40.95 25.23 -0.38
N ALA A 790 -40.35 24.35 0.43
CA ALA A 790 -41.06 23.24 1.06
C ALA A 790 -42.10 23.71 2.11
N ALA A 791 -41.82 24.79 2.85
CA ALA A 791 -42.75 25.35 3.83
C ALA A 791 -43.96 26.06 3.17
N ASP A 792 -43.75 26.71 2.03
CA ASP A 792 -44.79 27.34 1.20
C ASP A 792 -45.57 26.31 0.36
N GLY A 793 -45.12 25.06 0.31
CA GLY A 793 -45.80 23.96 -0.38
C GLY A 793 -45.63 23.98 -1.90
N VAL A 794 -44.47 24.42 -2.39
CA VAL A 794 -44.11 24.38 -3.82
C VAL A 794 -44.18 22.93 -4.33
N GLU A 795 -44.89 22.72 -5.44
CA GLU A 795 -45.09 21.38 -6.01
C GLU A 795 -43.74 20.75 -6.39
N GLY A 796 -43.51 19.52 -5.92
CA GLY A 796 -42.28 18.78 -6.17
C GLY A 796 -41.15 19.00 -5.15
N VAL A 797 -41.24 20.02 -4.30
CA VAL A 797 -40.23 20.34 -3.29
C VAL A 797 -40.67 19.83 -1.90
N GLU A 798 -39.86 18.95 -1.32
CA GLU A 798 -40.03 18.46 0.05
C GLU A 798 -38.73 18.66 0.84
N ALA A 799 -38.84 19.13 2.08
CA ALA A 799 -37.69 19.27 2.98
C ALA A 799 -38.06 19.00 4.45
N LYS A 800 -37.09 18.50 5.22
CA LYS A 800 -37.18 18.29 6.67
C LYS A 800 -35.84 18.53 7.32
N GLN A 801 -35.78 19.52 8.22
CA GLN A 801 -34.58 19.87 8.98
C GLN A 801 -34.67 19.45 10.45
N TRP A 802 -33.52 19.12 11.05
CA TRP A 802 -33.34 18.96 12.49
C TRP A 802 -31.89 19.26 12.91
N TYR A 803 -31.69 19.51 14.21
CA TYR A 803 -30.35 19.69 14.78
C TYR A 803 -29.85 18.39 15.41
N ASP A 804 -28.68 17.91 14.97
CA ASP A 804 -27.99 16.79 15.62
C ASP A 804 -27.07 17.31 16.74
N ALA A 805 -27.51 17.13 17.98
CA ALA A 805 -26.75 17.53 19.16
C ALA A 805 -25.45 16.75 19.37
N SER A 806 -25.29 15.55 18.78
CA SER A 806 -24.10 14.71 18.96
C SER A 806 -22.91 15.21 18.14
N THR A 807 -23.15 15.63 16.89
CA THR A 807 -22.14 16.25 16.02
C THR A 807 -22.16 17.78 16.08
N SER A 808 -23.21 18.39 16.65
CA SER A 808 -23.44 19.85 16.67
C SER A 808 -23.54 20.42 15.25
N SER A 809 -24.43 19.81 14.47
CA SER A 809 -24.68 20.08 13.05
C SER A 809 -26.17 20.32 12.81
N ASP A 810 -26.51 21.18 11.85
CA ASP A 810 -27.85 21.16 11.26
C ASP A 810 -27.88 20.11 10.15
N ILE A 811 -28.93 19.31 10.14
CA ILE A 811 -29.15 18.26 9.15
C ILE A 811 -30.46 18.55 8.43
N MET A 812 -30.47 18.44 7.11
CA MET A 812 -31.70 18.45 6.31
C MET A 812 -31.75 17.19 5.45
N THR A 813 -32.95 16.64 5.28
CA THR A 813 -33.27 15.83 4.10
C THR A 813 -34.13 16.65 3.16
N TYR A 814 -33.83 16.62 1.87
CA TYR A 814 -34.55 17.37 0.85
C TYR A 814 -34.71 16.58 -0.45
N GLY A 815 -35.60 17.05 -1.32
CA GLY A 815 -35.73 16.62 -2.69
C GLY A 815 -36.61 17.61 -3.44
N THR A 816 -36.19 17.99 -4.64
CA THR A 816 -36.81 19.10 -5.40
C THR A 816 -37.47 18.65 -6.71
N GLN A 817 -37.28 17.38 -7.08
CA GLN A 817 -37.74 16.80 -8.35
C GLN A 817 -39.04 15.97 -8.22
N GLY A 818 -39.82 16.14 -7.15
CA GLY A 818 -41.07 15.39 -6.93
C GLY A 818 -40.90 13.90 -6.59
N ASN A 819 -39.68 13.44 -6.37
CA ASN A 819 -39.36 12.06 -5.96
C ASN A 819 -39.40 11.85 -4.42
N GLY A 820 -39.83 12.87 -3.69
CA GLY A 820 -39.73 13.02 -2.23
C GLY A 820 -38.30 13.32 -1.77
N MET A 821 -38.09 13.45 -0.46
CA MET A 821 -36.77 13.76 0.11
C MET A 821 -35.76 12.62 -0.13
N THR A 822 -34.96 12.68 -1.20
CA THR A 822 -33.97 11.64 -1.54
C THR A 822 -32.56 11.97 -1.05
N ASP A 823 -32.27 13.23 -0.79
CA ASP A 823 -30.95 13.72 -0.43
C ASP A 823 -30.87 14.11 1.05
N TRP A 824 -29.68 13.95 1.62
CA TRP A 824 -29.35 14.27 3.00
C TRP A 824 -28.14 15.21 3.00
N VAL A 825 -28.15 16.23 3.85
CA VAL A 825 -27.07 17.22 3.94
C VAL A 825 -26.82 17.60 5.40
N ALA A 826 -25.54 17.75 5.75
CA ALA A 826 -25.13 18.39 6.99
C ALA A 826 -24.53 19.76 6.68
N PHE A 827 -24.93 20.78 7.44
CA PHE A 827 -24.52 22.18 7.26
C PHE A 827 -24.52 22.93 8.62
N MET A 828 -24.26 24.23 8.60
CA MET A 828 -24.43 25.10 9.78
C MET A 828 -25.41 26.23 9.48
N SER A 829 -26.58 26.21 10.11
CA SER A 829 -27.49 27.37 10.17
C SER A 829 -26.82 28.56 10.87
N PRO A 830 -27.31 29.80 10.70
CA PRO A 830 -26.79 30.98 11.42
C PRO A 830 -26.73 30.78 12.94
N THR A 831 -27.69 30.04 13.51
CA THR A 831 -27.70 29.68 14.94
C THR A 831 -26.53 28.77 15.30
N THR A 832 -26.29 27.70 14.53
CA THR A 832 -25.17 26.77 14.78
C THR A 832 -23.82 27.43 14.54
N LYS A 833 -23.70 28.30 13.52
CA LYS A 833 -22.51 29.15 13.32
C LYS A 833 -22.23 29.99 14.56
N GLN A 834 -23.21 30.72 15.08
CA GLN A 834 -23.03 31.55 16.28
C GLN A 834 -22.66 30.72 17.52
N GLN A 835 -23.28 29.55 17.71
CA GLN A 835 -22.89 28.61 18.78
C GLN A 835 -21.44 28.12 18.62
N ARG A 836 -20.99 27.87 17.38
CA ARG A 836 -19.61 27.48 17.07
C ARG A 836 -18.63 28.62 17.39
N VAL A 837 -18.94 29.86 17.00
CA VAL A 837 -18.17 31.07 17.36
C VAL A 837 -18.00 31.20 18.87
N GLU A 838 -19.10 31.12 19.63
CA GLU A 838 -19.07 31.25 21.10
C GLU A 838 -18.35 30.08 21.81
N TRP A 839 -18.36 28.89 21.21
CA TRP A 839 -17.56 27.75 21.69
C TRP A 839 -16.06 27.97 21.46
N VAL A 840 -15.67 28.44 20.28
CA VAL A 840 -14.27 28.72 19.92
C VAL A 840 -13.69 29.87 20.77
N LYS A 841 -14.47 30.95 21.02
CA LYS A 841 -14.12 32.02 21.96
C LYS A 841 -13.79 31.50 23.36
N LYS A 842 -14.68 30.66 23.93
CA LYS A 842 -14.50 30.07 25.28
C LYS A 842 -13.28 29.17 25.41
N LEU A 843 -12.76 28.67 24.29
CA LEU A 843 -11.54 27.87 24.23
C LEU A 843 -10.27 28.69 23.99
N ASN A 844 -10.35 30.03 23.99
CA ASN A 844 -9.23 30.95 23.76
C ASN A 844 -8.51 30.77 22.40
N PHE A 845 -9.26 30.34 21.38
CA PHE A 845 -8.74 30.28 20.01
C PHE A 845 -8.70 31.67 19.37
N GLY A 846 -7.81 31.84 18.38
CA GLY A 846 -7.54 33.13 17.73
C GLY A 846 -8.73 33.73 16.98
N GLY A 847 -9.69 32.90 16.55
CA GLY A 847 -10.85 33.36 15.80
C GLY A 847 -11.64 32.24 15.13
N THR A 848 -12.57 32.63 14.27
CA THR A 848 -13.25 31.73 13.32
C THR A 848 -13.22 32.30 11.91
N THR A 849 -13.22 31.42 10.91
CA THR A 849 -13.33 31.77 9.50
C THR A 849 -14.64 31.25 8.92
N ASP A 850 -15.29 32.01 8.07
CA ASP A 850 -16.44 31.58 7.26
C ASP A 850 -15.95 31.30 5.82
N TRP A 851 -15.99 30.03 5.41
CA TRP A 851 -15.78 29.59 4.02
C TRP A 851 -17.14 29.23 3.39
N ALA A 852 -17.70 30.01 2.47
CA ALA A 852 -17.34 31.39 2.09
C ALA A 852 -18.51 32.34 2.38
N ILE A 853 -18.26 33.64 2.50
CA ILE A 853 -19.31 34.60 2.92
C ILE A 853 -20.41 34.78 1.87
N ASP A 854 -20.03 34.68 0.59
CA ASP A 854 -20.91 34.77 -0.58
C ASP A 854 -21.86 33.56 -0.78
N LEU A 855 -21.69 32.49 0.01
CA LEU A 855 -22.59 31.32 0.06
C LEU A 855 -23.62 31.41 1.21
N GLY A 856 -23.51 32.44 2.06
CA GLY A 856 -24.34 32.60 3.25
C GLY A 856 -25.72 33.19 3.02
N GLY A 857 -26.01 33.72 1.83
CA GLY A 857 -27.29 34.30 1.44
C GLY A 857 -27.35 34.58 -0.06
N TYR A 858 -28.53 34.93 -0.57
CA TYR A 858 -28.70 35.36 -1.96
C TYR A 858 -28.28 36.83 -2.13
N PHE A 859 -27.33 37.05 -3.04
CA PHE A 859 -26.84 38.37 -3.45
C PHE A 859 -27.06 38.55 -4.95
N GLU A 860 -27.46 39.76 -5.38
CA GLU A 860 -27.79 40.06 -6.78
C GLU A 860 -26.78 41.01 -7.46
N GLY A 861 -25.84 41.58 -6.70
CA GLY A 861 -24.89 42.58 -7.19
C GLY A 861 -25.49 43.99 -7.37
N PRO A 862 -24.65 45.03 -7.58
CA PRO A 862 -25.12 46.40 -7.77
C PRO A 862 -25.81 46.65 -9.14
N SER A 863 -25.68 45.75 -10.11
CA SER A 863 -26.17 45.92 -11.50
C SER A 863 -27.64 45.52 -11.75
N THR A 864 -28.28 44.85 -10.80
CA THR A 864 -29.60 44.18 -10.97
C THR A 864 -30.78 44.91 -10.33
N LYS A 865 -30.54 46.03 -9.63
CA LYS A 865 -31.55 46.83 -8.89
C LYS A 865 -32.71 47.43 -9.73
N ASN A 866 -32.82 47.07 -11.01
CA ASN A 866 -33.91 47.42 -11.93
C ASN A 866 -34.55 46.18 -12.59
N GLY A 867 -35.06 45.25 -11.78
CA GLY A 867 -36.28 44.51 -12.11
C GLY A 867 -36.15 43.05 -12.58
N THR A 868 -36.77 42.16 -11.78
CA THR A 868 -37.31 40.84 -12.15
C THR A 868 -36.39 39.89 -12.92
N ASN A 869 -35.61 39.13 -12.16
CA ASN A 869 -35.27 37.72 -12.37
C ASN A 869 -34.48 37.30 -11.12
N ASN A 870 -35.07 36.48 -10.25
CA ASN A 870 -34.50 36.14 -8.95
C ASN A 870 -33.63 34.87 -9.02
N GLY A 871 -33.69 34.10 -10.10
CA GLY A 871 -32.75 33.01 -10.42
C GLY A 871 -32.84 31.79 -9.50
N GLY A 872 -33.75 31.82 -8.53
CA GLY A 872 -34.01 30.72 -7.60
C GLY A 872 -34.99 29.68 -8.15
N TRP A 873 -35.31 28.69 -7.31
CA TRP A 873 -36.28 27.63 -7.56
C TRP A 873 -37.68 28.16 -7.94
N SER A 874 -38.02 29.40 -7.58
CA SER A 874 -39.28 30.06 -7.96
C SER A 874 -39.42 30.39 -9.45
N ASP A 875 -38.31 30.48 -10.19
CA ASP A 875 -38.29 31.06 -11.55
C ASP A 875 -38.32 29.98 -12.65
N PHE A 876 -38.13 28.71 -12.31
CA PHE A 876 -38.20 27.59 -13.24
C PHE A 876 -39.63 27.07 -13.42
N LYS A 877 -40.10 26.99 -14.66
CA LYS A 877 -41.26 26.15 -15.00
C LYS A 877 -40.77 24.77 -15.41
N ALA A 878 -41.55 23.74 -15.10
CA ALA A 878 -41.25 22.35 -15.49
C ALA A 878 -41.04 22.21 -17.02
N ASP A 879 -41.68 23.08 -17.81
CA ASP A 879 -41.57 23.16 -19.26
C ASP A 879 -40.14 23.52 -19.73
N ASP A 880 -39.42 24.38 -18.98
CA ASP A 880 -38.08 24.91 -19.34
C ASP A 880 -36.95 23.88 -19.13
N LEU A 881 -37.24 22.80 -18.41
CA LEU A 881 -36.37 21.63 -18.21
C LEU A 881 -36.65 20.51 -19.23
N SER A 882 -37.68 20.65 -20.09
CA SER A 882 -38.11 19.59 -21.00
C SER A 882 -37.47 19.70 -22.39
N CYS A 883 -36.67 18.69 -22.76
CA CYS A 883 -36.03 18.61 -24.07
C CYS A 883 -36.92 17.89 -25.10
N ASP A 884 -37.83 18.62 -25.74
CA ASP A 884 -38.59 18.10 -26.89
C ASP A 884 -37.69 17.89 -28.12
N SER A 885 -37.34 16.62 -28.35
CA SER A 885 -36.51 16.17 -29.46
C SER A 885 -37.23 16.11 -30.81
N THR A 886 -38.55 16.34 -30.87
CA THR A 886 -39.38 16.07 -32.07
C THR A 886 -39.00 16.93 -33.28
N ASN A 887 -38.45 18.12 -33.05
CA ASN A 887 -38.12 19.10 -34.09
C ASN A 887 -36.62 19.41 -34.20
N TRP A 888 -35.74 18.60 -33.60
CA TRP A 888 -34.29 18.88 -33.61
C TRP A 888 -33.66 18.67 -35.00
N PRO A 889 -32.68 19.51 -35.39
CA PRO A 889 -31.86 19.26 -36.56
C PRO A 889 -31.14 17.91 -36.49
N THR A 890 -31.07 17.19 -37.61
CA THR A 890 -30.48 15.83 -37.69
C THR A 890 -29.05 15.78 -38.21
N THR A 891 -28.46 16.92 -38.56
CA THR A 891 -27.09 17.03 -39.09
C THR A 891 -26.36 18.19 -38.45
N LEU A 892 -25.05 18.06 -38.24
CA LEU A 892 -24.23 19.03 -37.52
C LEU A 892 -24.26 20.43 -38.15
N ASP A 893 -24.25 20.52 -39.50
CA ASP A 893 -24.34 21.79 -40.23
C ASP A 893 -25.61 22.55 -39.84
N LYS A 894 -26.77 21.90 -39.98
CA LYS A 894 -28.09 22.47 -39.67
C LYS A 894 -28.21 22.84 -38.19
N LEU A 895 -27.68 22.02 -37.27
CA LEU A 895 -27.67 22.37 -35.86
C LEU A 895 -26.79 23.60 -35.60
N SER A 896 -25.63 23.72 -36.27
CA SER A 896 -24.74 24.87 -36.14
C SER A 896 -25.32 26.15 -36.77
N GLU A 897 -26.14 26.03 -37.81
CA GLU A 897 -26.86 27.14 -38.46
C GLU A 897 -28.08 27.59 -37.65
N SER A 898 -28.86 26.66 -37.06
CA SER A 898 -30.09 26.95 -36.32
C SER A 898 -29.94 26.78 -34.80
N ILE A 899 -28.73 26.95 -34.25
CA ILE A 899 -28.45 26.60 -32.84
C ILE A 899 -29.30 27.39 -31.83
N GLU A 900 -29.68 28.62 -32.19
CA GLU A 900 -30.58 29.47 -31.41
C GLU A 900 -32.03 28.94 -31.35
N SER A 901 -32.46 28.12 -32.31
CA SER A 901 -33.79 27.50 -32.31
C SER A 901 -33.88 26.26 -31.42
N VAL A 902 -32.79 25.87 -30.76
CA VAL A 902 -32.75 24.82 -29.73
C VAL A 902 -32.56 25.50 -28.38
N ASN A 903 -33.38 25.12 -27.39
CA ASN A 903 -33.25 25.58 -25.99
C ASN A 903 -31.81 25.34 -25.51
N ALA A 904 -31.19 26.34 -24.88
CA ALA A 904 -29.80 26.30 -24.41
C ALA A 904 -29.49 25.00 -23.63
N ASN A 905 -30.34 24.65 -22.68
CA ASN A 905 -30.23 23.45 -21.83
C ASN A 905 -30.22 22.13 -22.64
N CYS A 906 -30.79 22.15 -23.84
CA CYS A 906 -30.92 20.99 -24.72
C CYS A 906 -29.89 20.95 -25.86
N ARG A 907 -29.12 22.02 -26.10
CA ARG A 907 -28.14 22.11 -27.21
C ARG A 907 -27.11 20.98 -27.15
N ALA A 908 -26.63 20.67 -25.96
CA ALA A 908 -25.67 19.60 -25.76
C ALA A 908 -26.27 18.20 -26.05
N VAL A 909 -27.46 17.91 -25.52
CA VAL A 909 -28.15 16.63 -25.77
C VAL A 909 -28.49 16.48 -27.27
N ALA A 910 -28.92 17.55 -27.93
CA ALA A 910 -29.15 17.56 -29.38
C ALA A 910 -27.87 17.26 -30.17
N THR A 911 -26.75 17.87 -29.79
CA THR A 911 -25.44 17.64 -30.43
C THR A 911 -24.97 16.20 -30.25
N MET A 912 -25.07 15.66 -29.04
CA MET A 912 -24.69 14.27 -28.77
C MET A 912 -25.59 13.28 -29.52
N SER A 913 -26.88 13.59 -29.71
CA SER A 913 -27.78 12.78 -30.55
C SER A 913 -27.29 12.69 -32.00
N ILE A 914 -26.79 13.79 -32.56
CA ILE A 914 -26.21 13.80 -33.92
C ILE A 914 -24.91 12.99 -33.95
N LEU A 915 -24.02 13.18 -32.97
CA LEU A 915 -22.74 12.44 -32.88
C LEU A 915 -22.94 10.92 -32.74
N VAL A 916 -23.89 10.46 -31.92
CA VAL A 916 -24.22 9.02 -31.81
C VAL A 916 -24.69 8.46 -33.15
N ASN A 917 -25.54 9.18 -33.88
CA ASN A 917 -26.00 8.75 -35.21
C ASN A 917 -24.86 8.73 -36.24
N ALA A 918 -23.97 9.73 -36.22
CA ALA A 918 -22.78 9.77 -37.05
C ALA A 918 -21.83 8.59 -36.76
N LEU A 919 -21.56 8.30 -35.49
CA LEU A 919 -20.74 7.15 -35.08
C LEU A 919 -21.33 5.82 -35.56
N VAL A 920 -22.64 5.61 -35.40
CA VAL A 920 -23.32 4.39 -35.88
C VAL A 920 -23.20 4.25 -37.41
N ALA A 921 -23.34 5.35 -38.15
CA ALA A 921 -23.15 5.37 -39.59
C ALA A 921 -21.70 5.09 -40.00
N ALA A 922 -20.73 5.75 -39.36
CA ALA A 922 -19.30 5.57 -39.61
C ALA A 922 -18.83 4.13 -39.32
N VAL A 923 -19.30 3.51 -38.23
CA VAL A 923 -18.99 2.10 -37.91
C VAL A 923 -19.63 1.14 -38.92
N ALA A 924 -20.86 1.40 -39.36
CA ALA A 924 -21.52 0.59 -40.39
C ALA A 924 -20.80 0.71 -41.75
N GLU A 925 -20.37 1.91 -42.11
CA GLU A 925 -19.59 2.18 -43.32
C GLU A 925 -18.22 1.52 -43.27
N TYR A 926 -17.45 1.72 -42.19
CA TYR A 926 -16.15 1.08 -41.95
C TYR A 926 -16.22 -0.43 -42.16
N LYS A 927 -17.24 -1.07 -41.57
CA LYS A 927 -17.53 -2.51 -41.71
C LYS A 927 -17.86 -2.92 -43.15
N ASP A 928 -18.39 -2.05 -44.00
CA ASP A 928 -18.64 -2.33 -45.42
C ASP A 928 -17.40 -2.12 -46.29
N VAL A 929 -16.74 -0.96 -46.19
CA VAL A 929 -15.55 -0.65 -46.99
C VAL A 929 -14.41 -1.63 -46.69
N SER A 930 -14.29 -2.10 -45.45
CA SER A 930 -13.31 -3.12 -45.02
C SER A 930 -13.51 -4.50 -45.64
N LYS A 931 -14.69 -4.85 -46.19
CA LYS A 931 -14.94 -6.16 -46.81
C LYS A 931 -14.02 -6.39 -48.00
N ASN A 932 -13.22 -7.46 -47.95
CA ASN A 932 -12.22 -7.81 -48.97
C ASN A 932 -11.11 -6.75 -49.19
N TYR A 933 -10.95 -5.80 -48.27
CA TYR A 933 -10.01 -4.69 -48.42
C TYR A 933 -8.56 -5.15 -48.56
N ASP A 934 -8.10 -6.08 -47.71
CA ASP A 934 -6.69 -6.46 -47.61
C ASP A 934 -6.14 -7.01 -48.95
N SER A 935 -6.99 -7.64 -49.78
CA SER A 935 -6.60 -8.07 -51.12
C SER A 935 -6.41 -6.89 -52.07
N ALA A 936 -7.24 -5.85 -52.02
CA ALA A 936 -7.08 -4.65 -52.83
C ALA A 936 -5.90 -3.81 -52.33
N PHE A 937 -5.73 -3.70 -51.01
CA PHE A 937 -4.60 -3.03 -50.38
C PHE A 937 -3.25 -3.58 -50.85
N GLY A 938 -3.09 -4.90 -50.97
CA GLY A 938 -1.84 -5.48 -51.50
C GLY A 938 -1.45 -4.96 -52.89
N TRP A 939 -2.42 -4.83 -53.81
CA TRP A 939 -2.16 -4.26 -55.14
C TRP A 939 -1.85 -2.76 -55.10
N TYR A 940 -2.52 -2.02 -54.21
CA TYR A 940 -2.20 -0.61 -53.97
C TYR A 940 -0.78 -0.45 -53.39
N ALA A 941 -0.40 -1.26 -52.41
CA ALA A 941 0.93 -1.22 -51.78
C ALA A 941 2.04 -1.56 -52.78
N ASP A 942 1.87 -2.59 -53.61
CA ASP A 942 2.83 -2.92 -54.68
C ASP A 942 2.95 -1.78 -55.72
N TRP A 943 1.83 -1.13 -56.06
CA TRP A 943 1.81 0.02 -56.96
C TRP A 943 2.47 1.28 -56.36
N VAL A 944 2.27 1.55 -55.05
CA VAL A 944 3.02 2.59 -54.33
C VAL A 944 4.50 2.27 -54.36
N LYS A 945 4.91 1.03 -54.05
CA LYS A 945 6.31 0.60 -54.09
C LYS A 945 6.94 0.74 -55.46
N ASP A 946 6.19 0.48 -56.54
CA ASP A 946 6.68 0.56 -57.92
C ASP A 946 6.78 1.98 -58.48
N SER A 947 5.96 2.92 -57.99
CA SER A 947 5.93 4.32 -58.44
C SER A 947 6.89 5.25 -57.68
N ILE A 948 7.73 4.73 -56.78
CA ILE A 948 8.70 5.57 -56.03
C ILE A 948 9.73 6.19 -56.98
N ASP A 949 10.34 5.40 -57.86
CA ASP A 949 11.36 5.88 -58.79
C ASP A 949 10.79 6.94 -59.75
N ASP A 950 9.58 6.71 -60.29
CA ASP A 950 8.89 7.68 -61.17
C ASP A 950 8.60 9.02 -60.48
N ARG A 951 8.23 8.99 -59.18
CA ARG A 951 8.00 10.20 -58.37
C ARG A 951 9.30 10.92 -57.99
N ILE A 952 10.42 10.21 -57.85
CA ILE A 952 11.75 10.83 -57.67
C ILE A 952 12.18 11.55 -58.94
N GLU A 953 11.92 10.98 -60.13
CA GLU A 953 12.17 11.67 -61.40
C GLU A 953 11.39 13.00 -61.48
N GLU A 954 10.12 13.03 -61.04
CA GLU A 954 9.31 14.27 -60.98
C GLU A 954 9.88 15.26 -59.94
N PHE A 955 10.19 14.79 -58.73
CA PHE A 955 10.74 15.61 -57.64
C PHE A 955 12.12 16.23 -57.96
N LEU A 956 12.93 15.55 -58.77
CA LEU A 956 14.25 15.99 -59.24
C LEU A 956 14.24 16.44 -60.71
N THR A 957 13.08 16.69 -61.30
CA THR A 957 12.97 17.16 -62.69
C THR A 957 13.70 18.49 -62.87
N PRO A 958 14.53 18.66 -63.92
CA PRO A 958 15.23 19.92 -64.22
C PRO A 958 14.34 21.15 -64.13
N TYR A 959 14.83 22.22 -63.49
CA TYR A 959 14.16 23.53 -63.31
C TYR A 959 12.86 23.56 -62.48
N THR A 960 12.05 22.49 -62.48
CA THR A 960 10.73 22.48 -61.83
C THR A 960 10.65 21.56 -60.62
N GLY A 961 11.59 20.62 -60.48
CA GLY A 961 11.65 19.65 -59.39
C GLY A 961 11.98 20.34 -58.06
N LYS A 962 11.04 20.25 -57.11
CA LYS A 962 11.15 20.92 -55.81
C LYS A 962 12.34 20.46 -54.97
N GLY A 963 12.83 19.25 -55.19
CA GLY A 963 14.04 18.73 -54.53
C GLY A 963 15.33 19.42 -54.95
N LEU A 964 15.39 20.04 -56.14
CA LEU A 964 16.60 20.67 -56.66
C LEU A 964 17.07 21.88 -55.83
N LYS A 965 16.17 22.54 -55.10
CA LYS A 965 16.48 23.68 -54.22
C LYS A 965 17.51 23.36 -53.12
N TYR A 966 17.55 22.10 -52.71
CA TYR A 966 18.37 21.60 -51.60
C TYR A 966 19.66 20.91 -52.07
N LEU A 967 19.97 20.97 -53.38
CA LEU A 967 21.10 20.30 -54.02
C LEU A 967 22.02 21.29 -54.76
N ASP A 968 23.31 20.97 -54.76
CA ASP A 968 24.31 21.53 -55.66
C ASP A 968 24.58 20.53 -56.80
N CYS A 969 24.74 21.05 -58.02
CA CYS A 969 24.95 20.27 -59.23
C CYS A 969 26.27 20.65 -59.90
N GLU A 970 27.06 19.66 -60.27
CA GLU A 970 28.17 19.80 -61.24
C GLU A 970 27.81 18.99 -62.48
N TRP A 971 27.91 19.59 -63.66
CA TRP A 971 27.57 18.94 -64.92
C TRP A 971 28.68 19.06 -65.96
N THR A 972 28.73 18.10 -66.89
CA THR A 972 29.62 18.10 -68.04
C THR A 972 28.90 17.49 -69.24
N ASP A 973 29.01 18.18 -70.38
CA ASP A 973 28.67 17.70 -71.72
C ASP A 973 29.93 17.80 -72.62
N PRO A 974 29.93 17.27 -73.87
CA PRO A 974 31.10 17.29 -74.75
C PRO A 974 31.67 18.66 -75.14
N LYS A 975 31.01 19.77 -74.79
CA LYS A 975 31.40 21.16 -75.11
C LYS A 975 31.38 22.12 -73.91
N HIS A 976 30.67 21.77 -72.83
CA HIS A 976 30.51 22.64 -71.67
C HIS A 976 30.63 21.87 -70.36
N SER A 977 31.17 22.50 -69.33
CA SER A 977 31.02 22.06 -67.94
C SER A 977 30.70 23.26 -67.05
N GLY A 978 30.09 22.99 -65.90
CA GLY A 978 29.74 24.02 -64.94
C GLY A 978 29.31 23.43 -63.61
N LYS A 979 29.18 24.29 -62.61
CA LYS A 979 28.70 23.94 -61.28
C LYS A 979 27.94 25.10 -60.65
N GLY A 980 26.94 24.79 -59.83
CA GLY A 980 26.10 25.76 -59.14
C GLY A 980 24.91 25.10 -58.49
N ARG A 981 23.92 25.89 -58.04
CA ARG A 981 22.70 25.34 -57.45
C ARG A 981 21.89 24.59 -58.50
N CYS A 982 21.35 23.42 -58.19
CA CYS A 982 20.57 22.66 -59.17
C CYS A 982 19.28 23.39 -59.61
N ASP A 983 18.70 24.24 -58.76
CA ASP A 983 17.50 25.04 -59.06
C ASP A 983 17.78 26.30 -59.90
N GLU A 984 18.97 26.90 -59.77
CA GLU A 984 19.32 28.17 -60.44
C GLU A 984 20.23 27.98 -61.67
N SER A 985 21.02 26.91 -61.69
CA SER A 985 22.17 26.74 -62.59
C SER A 985 22.12 25.45 -63.41
N TRP A 986 20.94 24.87 -63.65
CA TRP A 986 20.85 23.67 -64.50
C TRP A 986 21.27 23.97 -65.95
N PRO A 987 22.03 23.10 -66.63
CA PRO A 987 22.42 23.34 -68.02
C PRO A 987 21.21 23.32 -68.94
N ALA A 988 21.06 24.34 -69.78
CA ALA A 988 20.03 24.43 -70.81
C ALA A 988 20.34 23.47 -71.98
N THR A 989 20.32 22.17 -71.71
CA THR A 989 20.50 21.11 -72.71
C THR A 989 19.23 20.96 -73.54
N ALA A 990 18.96 21.93 -74.40
CA ALA A 990 18.18 21.64 -75.60
C ALA A 990 18.83 20.44 -76.31
N PRO A 991 18.06 19.46 -76.82
CA PRO A 991 18.62 18.30 -77.52
C PRO A 991 19.29 18.75 -78.83
N GLY A 992 20.56 19.12 -78.74
CA GLY A 992 21.41 19.53 -79.86
C GLY A 992 22.04 18.33 -80.56
N PRO A 993 22.42 18.47 -81.85
CA PRO A 993 22.84 17.37 -82.73
C PRO A 993 24.27 16.84 -82.46
N ASN A 994 24.79 16.97 -81.23
CA ASN A 994 26.13 16.52 -80.87
C ASN A 994 26.03 15.31 -79.91
N PRO A 995 26.37 14.09 -80.35
CA PRO A 995 26.28 12.90 -79.52
C PRO A 995 27.38 12.86 -78.46
N GLY A 996 27.06 12.38 -77.26
CA GLY A 996 28.04 12.13 -76.21
C GLY A 996 27.43 11.87 -74.84
N ILE A 997 28.26 11.38 -73.93
CA ILE A 997 27.88 11.17 -72.52
C ILE A 997 27.75 12.54 -71.85
N ARG A 998 26.59 12.80 -71.25
CA ARG A 998 26.38 13.91 -70.32
C ARG A 998 26.48 13.34 -68.91
N SER A 999 27.18 14.02 -68.00
CA SER A 999 27.25 13.61 -66.60
C SER A 999 26.78 14.74 -65.69
N ILE A 1000 25.96 14.40 -64.69
CA ILE A 1000 25.53 15.30 -63.63
C ILE A 1000 25.89 14.65 -62.30
N VAL A 1001 26.56 15.38 -61.42
CA VAL A 1001 26.89 14.95 -60.06
C VAL A 1001 26.07 15.82 -59.10
N PHE A 1002 25.19 15.19 -58.33
CA PHE A 1002 24.44 15.86 -57.28
C PHE A 1002 25.25 15.85 -55.98
N THR A 1003 25.17 16.94 -55.23
CA THR A 1003 25.77 17.11 -53.92
C THR A 1003 24.69 17.64 -52.97
N MET A 1004 24.51 16.97 -51.83
CA MET A 1004 23.55 17.39 -50.82
C MET A 1004 24.00 18.72 -50.19
N ARG A 1005 23.10 19.71 -50.13
CA ARG A 1005 23.35 20.99 -49.44
C ARG A 1005 22.59 21.09 -48.12
N ASP A 1006 21.33 20.66 -48.11
CA ASP A 1006 20.43 20.71 -46.96
C ASP A 1006 19.66 19.39 -46.90
N GLU A 1007 20.18 18.45 -46.11
CA GLU A 1007 19.66 17.08 -46.04
C GLU A 1007 18.27 17.04 -45.39
N ASP A 1008 18.07 17.80 -44.31
CA ASP A 1008 16.82 17.81 -43.56
C ASP A 1008 15.70 18.50 -44.36
N GLY A 1009 16.01 19.65 -44.99
CA GLY A 1009 15.10 20.32 -45.91
C GLY A 1009 14.75 19.49 -47.14
N PHE A 1010 15.72 18.74 -47.70
CA PHE A 1010 15.49 17.85 -48.84
C PHE A 1010 14.53 16.72 -48.49
N TYR A 1011 14.76 16.00 -47.38
CA TYR A 1011 13.91 14.86 -47.01
C TYR A 1011 12.54 15.29 -46.49
N LYS A 1012 12.43 16.46 -45.86
CA LYS A 1012 11.14 17.07 -45.52
C LYS A 1012 10.32 17.36 -46.78
N ALA A 1013 10.92 18.04 -47.77
CA ALA A 1013 10.27 18.29 -49.05
C ALA A 1013 9.95 17.01 -49.84
N LEU A 1014 10.81 15.98 -49.79
CA LEU A 1014 10.54 14.69 -50.44
C LEU A 1014 9.28 14.04 -49.87
N LEU A 1015 9.13 14.03 -48.54
CA LEU A 1015 7.96 13.48 -47.87
C LEU A 1015 6.69 14.29 -48.16
N GLU A 1016 6.76 15.63 -48.04
CA GLU A 1016 5.63 16.55 -48.27
C GLU A 1016 5.13 16.53 -49.72
N GLU A 1017 6.02 16.43 -50.70
CA GLU A 1017 5.68 16.58 -52.12
C GLU A 1017 5.40 15.25 -52.85
N THR A 1018 5.90 14.12 -52.32
CA THR A 1018 5.78 12.82 -53.01
C THR A 1018 5.23 11.67 -52.15
N GLY A 1019 5.14 11.85 -50.83
CA GLY A 1019 4.79 10.78 -49.88
C GLY A 1019 5.86 9.69 -49.76
N ILE A 1020 7.12 9.97 -50.09
CA ILE A 1020 8.24 9.01 -50.02
C ILE A 1020 9.04 9.26 -48.74
N GLN A 1021 9.27 8.19 -47.96
CA GLN A 1021 10.05 8.25 -46.71
C GLN A 1021 11.55 8.11 -46.98
N LYS A 1022 12.40 8.67 -46.10
CA LYS A 1022 13.87 8.67 -46.22
C LYS A 1022 14.47 7.27 -46.29
N ASP A 1023 13.89 6.30 -45.60
CA ASP A 1023 14.32 4.90 -45.55
C ASP A 1023 13.87 4.06 -46.77
N TRP A 1024 12.90 4.55 -47.56
CA TRP A 1024 12.46 3.89 -48.80
C TRP A 1024 13.41 4.12 -49.97
N VAL A 1025 14.40 5.00 -49.79
CA VAL A 1025 15.30 5.49 -50.84
C VAL A 1025 16.76 5.41 -50.43
N GLN A 1026 17.65 5.38 -51.42
CA GLN A 1026 19.10 5.32 -51.28
C GLN A 1026 19.75 6.21 -52.34
N TRP A 1027 20.89 6.81 -51.99
CA TRP A 1027 21.74 7.51 -52.96
C TRP A 1027 22.62 6.49 -53.68
N VAL A 1028 22.35 6.25 -54.96
CA VAL A 1028 23.19 5.40 -55.81
C VAL A 1028 24.35 6.20 -56.37
N LYS A 1029 25.55 5.60 -56.36
CA LYS A 1029 26.78 6.27 -56.84
C LYS A 1029 26.68 6.70 -58.30
N GLN A 1030 25.99 5.91 -59.12
CA GLN A 1030 25.84 6.17 -60.54
C GLN A 1030 24.55 5.50 -61.07
N ASP A 1031 23.80 6.26 -61.84
CA ASP A 1031 22.61 5.88 -62.59
C ASP A 1031 22.79 6.31 -64.06
N ALA A 1032 22.31 5.51 -65.01
CA ALA A 1032 22.56 5.70 -66.43
C ALA A 1032 21.24 5.69 -67.21
N LYS A 1033 20.72 6.88 -67.52
CA LYS A 1033 19.49 7.06 -68.29
C LYS A 1033 19.79 7.14 -69.78
N VAL A 1034 19.11 6.32 -70.58
CA VAL A 1034 19.22 6.34 -72.05
C VAL A 1034 18.15 7.27 -72.59
N ASP A 1035 18.56 8.27 -73.37
CA ASP A 1035 17.66 9.18 -74.08
C ASP A 1035 16.98 8.41 -75.25
N PRO A 1036 15.64 8.28 -75.28
CA PRO A 1036 14.95 7.38 -76.20
C PRO A 1036 14.81 7.97 -77.61
N CYS A 1037 15.91 8.05 -78.37
CA CYS A 1037 15.84 8.30 -79.81
C CYS A 1037 15.24 7.10 -80.54
N SER A 1038 14.04 7.28 -81.09
CA SER A 1038 13.39 6.29 -81.97
C SER A 1038 13.67 6.67 -83.42
N CYS A 1039 14.43 5.83 -84.14
CA CYS A 1039 14.75 5.99 -85.55
C CYS A 1039 14.02 4.91 -86.38
N VAL A 1040 13.30 5.35 -87.42
CA VAL A 1040 12.61 4.48 -88.38
C VAL A 1040 13.08 4.78 -89.81
N MET A 1041 13.38 3.71 -90.54
CA MET A 1041 13.79 3.77 -91.95
C MET A 1041 12.56 3.89 -92.85
N ILE A 1042 12.40 5.03 -93.52
CA ILE A 1042 11.36 5.25 -94.52
C ILE A 1042 12.04 5.35 -95.88
N GLY A 1043 12.11 4.22 -96.58
CA GLY A 1043 12.92 4.08 -97.80
C GLY A 1043 14.41 4.14 -97.47
N ALA A 1044 15.14 5.02 -98.16
CA ALA A 1044 16.59 5.22 -97.97
C ALA A 1044 16.93 6.37 -97.01
N VAL A 1045 15.94 6.90 -96.27
CA VAL A 1045 16.10 8.02 -95.34
C VAL A 1045 15.74 7.55 -93.93
N GLU A 1046 16.68 7.75 -93.00
CA GLU A 1046 16.45 7.53 -91.57
C GLU A 1046 15.75 8.76 -90.97
N GLN A 1047 14.56 8.56 -90.40
CA GLN A 1047 13.84 9.59 -89.65
C GLN A 1047 13.83 9.23 -88.17
N CYS A 1048 14.51 10.04 -87.36
CA CYS A 1048 14.52 9.92 -85.92
C CYS A 1048 13.60 10.95 -85.26
N SER A 1049 12.89 10.55 -84.21
CA SER A 1049 12.08 11.43 -83.37
C SER A 1049 12.70 11.55 -81.97
N PRO A 1050 12.90 12.77 -81.42
CA PRO A 1050 12.68 14.07 -82.07
C PRO A 1050 13.70 14.37 -83.19
N ALA A 1051 13.31 15.25 -84.11
CA ALA A 1051 14.09 15.54 -85.32
C ALA A 1051 15.45 16.17 -85.01
N GLY A 1052 16.52 15.51 -85.46
CA GLY A 1052 17.91 15.92 -85.20
C GLY A 1052 18.77 14.84 -84.53
N CYS A 1053 18.17 13.77 -84.01
CA CYS A 1053 18.94 12.62 -83.54
C CYS A 1053 19.54 11.83 -84.71
N GLN A 1054 20.82 11.48 -84.62
CA GLN A 1054 21.52 10.57 -85.53
C GLN A 1054 22.06 9.41 -84.70
N ASN A 1055 21.59 8.18 -84.94
CA ASN A 1055 22.07 6.84 -84.52
C ASN A 1055 23.09 6.67 -83.36
N HIS A 1056 23.00 7.52 -82.34
CA HIS A 1056 23.92 7.60 -81.22
C HIS A 1056 23.10 7.72 -79.95
N LEU A 1057 23.26 6.74 -79.06
CA LEU A 1057 22.65 6.73 -77.74
C LEU A 1057 23.23 7.88 -76.92
N ASN A 1058 22.44 8.92 -76.66
CA ASN A 1058 22.78 9.91 -75.65
C ASN A 1058 22.54 9.26 -74.28
N TYR A 1059 23.56 9.27 -73.45
CA TYR A 1059 23.49 8.77 -72.07
C TYR A 1059 23.59 9.95 -71.11
N GLU A 1060 22.66 10.03 -70.17
CA GLU A 1060 22.77 10.88 -68.99
C GLU A 1060 23.24 10.04 -67.80
N MET A 1061 24.47 10.29 -67.36
CA MET A 1061 25.12 9.61 -66.24
C MET A 1061 24.95 10.46 -64.98
N ARG A 1062 23.93 10.12 -64.19
CA ARG A 1062 23.58 10.80 -62.93
C ARG A 1062 24.36 10.16 -61.79
N SER A 1063 25.20 10.92 -61.11
CA SER A 1063 26.08 10.44 -60.05
C SER A 1063 25.65 11.02 -58.71
N ASN A 1064 25.65 10.19 -57.66
CA ASN A 1064 24.90 10.45 -56.42
C ASN A 1064 23.42 10.78 -56.73
N TYR A 1065 22.70 9.87 -57.39
CA TYR A 1065 21.28 10.06 -57.69
C TYR A 1065 20.40 9.33 -56.67
N LEU A 1066 19.24 9.89 -56.34
CA LEU A 1066 18.31 9.24 -55.42
C LEU A 1066 17.50 8.18 -56.18
N GLN A 1067 17.40 6.97 -55.64
CA GLN A 1067 16.54 5.91 -56.15
C GLN A 1067 15.88 5.17 -54.99
N ARG A 1068 14.79 4.45 -55.26
CA ARG A 1068 14.20 3.50 -54.32
C ARG A 1068 15.24 2.44 -53.90
N ILE A 1069 15.17 1.97 -52.66
CA ILE A 1069 15.93 0.80 -52.23
C ILE A 1069 15.60 -0.44 -53.07
N SER A 1070 16.61 -1.25 -53.39
CA SER A 1070 16.45 -2.45 -54.24
C SER A 1070 15.57 -3.53 -53.61
N ASP A 1071 15.51 -3.57 -52.28
CA ASP A 1071 14.74 -4.55 -51.51
C ASP A 1071 13.36 -3.98 -51.13
N LYS A 1072 12.37 -4.22 -52.01
CA LYS A 1072 10.97 -3.78 -51.81
C LYS A 1072 10.29 -4.35 -50.56
N SER A 1073 10.86 -5.38 -49.92
CA SER A 1073 10.30 -5.95 -48.68
C SER A 1073 10.52 -5.02 -47.48
N LYS A 1074 11.54 -4.16 -47.53
CA LYS A 1074 11.84 -3.14 -46.51
C LYS A 1074 11.04 -1.85 -46.67
N ILE A 1075 10.31 -1.71 -47.77
CA ILE A 1075 9.41 -0.58 -48.01
C ILE A 1075 8.06 -0.94 -47.40
N ASP A 1076 7.71 -0.31 -46.30
CA ASP A 1076 6.48 -0.62 -45.56
C ASP A 1076 5.39 0.40 -45.83
N VAL A 1077 4.36 -0.01 -46.57
CA VAL A 1077 3.20 0.84 -46.90
C VAL A 1077 2.13 0.56 -45.84
N VAL A 1078 1.80 1.57 -45.03
CA VAL A 1078 0.90 1.44 -43.89
C VAL A 1078 -0.53 1.11 -44.33
N ASN A 1079 -1.14 0.11 -43.69
CA ASN A 1079 -2.53 -0.29 -43.91
C ASN A 1079 -3.46 0.47 -42.93
N PRO A 1080 -4.34 1.40 -43.39
CA PRO A 1080 -5.25 2.14 -42.52
C PRO A 1080 -6.26 1.26 -41.80
N LYS A 1081 -6.74 0.18 -42.44
CA LYS A 1081 -7.64 -0.79 -41.81
C LYS A 1081 -6.94 -1.52 -40.66
N GLU A 1082 -5.69 -1.92 -40.85
CA GLU A 1082 -4.89 -2.56 -39.79
C GLU A 1082 -4.59 -1.60 -38.62
N LEU A 1083 -4.38 -0.31 -38.92
CA LEU A 1083 -4.21 0.73 -37.92
C LEU A 1083 -5.47 0.89 -37.05
N LEU A 1084 -6.65 0.99 -37.69
CA LEU A 1084 -7.94 1.08 -36.99
C LEU A 1084 -8.30 -0.21 -36.24
N ASP A 1085 -8.17 -1.39 -36.86
CA ASP A 1085 -8.47 -2.67 -36.21
C ASP A 1085 -7.61 -2.91 -34.96
N LYS A 1086 -6.37 -2.39 -34.92
CA LYS A 1086 -5.50 -2.45 -33.73
C LYS A 1086 -5.84 -1.39 -32.69
N ALA A 1087 -6.22 -0.20 -33.11
CA ALA A 1087 -6.57 0.90 -32.23
C ALA A 1087 -7.98 0.77 -31.61
N ILE A 1088 -8.90 0.07 -32.28
CA ILE A 1088 -10.30 -0.09 -31.87
C ILE A 1088 -10.65 -1.59 -31.83
N PRO A 1089 -10.29 -2.34 -30.77
CA PRO A 1089 -10.49 -3.79 -30.71
C PRO A 1089 -11.96 -4.25 -30.78
N SER A 1090 -12.90 -3.34 -30.53
CA SER A 1090 -14.33 -3.51 -30.79
C SER A 1090 -14.94 -2.15 -31.11
N THR A 1091 -15.36 -1.95 -32.36
CA THR A 1091 -16.10 -0.74 -32.77
C THR A 1091 -17.50 -0.68 -32.13
N ASP A 1092 -18.03 -1.83 -31.73
CA ASP A 1092 -19.37 -1.94 -31.14
C ASP A 1092 -19.36 -1.50 -29.67
N ASP A 1093 -18.24 -1.67 -28.96
CA ASP A 1093 -18.07 -1.16 -27.59
C ASP A 1093 -18.10 0.38 -27.57
N LEU A 1094 -17.47 1.03 -28.56
CA LEU A 1094 -17.49 2.49 -28.70
C LEU A 1094 -18.90 3.03 -28.99
N VAL A 1095 -19.67 2.33 -29.83
CA VAL A 1095 -21.09 2.65 -30.08
C VAL A 1095 -21.93 2.49 -28.82
N MET A 1096 -21.73 1.41 -28.06
CA MET A 1096 -22.44 1.17 -26.80
C MET A 1096 -22.10 2.22 -25.73
N LEU A 1097 -20.84 2.65 -25.65
CA LEU A 1097 -20.42 3.73 -24.76
C LEU A 1097 -21.13 5.05 -25.13
N ALA A 1098 -21.09 5.45 -26.40
CA ALA A 1098 -21.73 6.69 -26.86
C ALA A 1098 -23.25 6.68 -26.67
N ILE A 1099 -23.92 5.55 -26.88
CA ILE A 1099 -25.37 5.38 -26.61
C ILE A 1099 -25.65 5.45 -25.10
N GLY A 1100 -24.81 4.83 -24.26
CA GLY A 1100 -24.92 4.88 -22.80
C GLY A 1100 -24.80 6.32 -22.29
N THR A 1101 -23.72 7.01 -22.63
CA THR A 1101 -23.50 8.41 -22.23
C THR A 1101 -24.60 9.34 -22.77
N PHE A 1102 -25.10 9.13 -23.99
CA PHE A 1102 -26.24 9.90 -24.50
C PHE A 1102 -27.53 9.66 -23.70
N ALA A 1103 -27.77 8.43 -23.23
CA ALA A 1103 -28.90 8.13 -22.34
C ALA A 1103 -28.72 8.80 -20.96
N GLU A 1104 -27.52 8.75 -20.38
CA GLU A 1104 -27.19 9.44 -19.12
C GLU A 1104 -27.37 10.96 -19.23
N MET A 1105 -26.87 11.59 -20.30
CA MET A 1105 -27.08 13.01 -20.59
C MET A 1105 -28.57 13.35 -20.72
N ARG A 1106 -29.36 12.51 -21.42
CA ARG A 1106 -30.80 12.72 -21.60
C ARG A 1106 -31.61 12.55 -20.30
N LEU A 1107 -31.11 11.73 -19.37
CA LEU A 1107 -31.73 11.49 -18.06
C LEU A 1107 -31.25 12.45 -16.98
N GLY A 1108 -30.32 13.37 -17.27
CA GLY A 1108 -29.68 14.23 -16.26
C GLY A 1108 -28.81 13.45 -15.27
N GLN A 1109 -28.35 12.26 -15.65
CA GLN A 1109 -27.59 11.32 -14.81
C GLN A 1109 -26.10 11.26 -15.14
N SER A 1110 -25.63 12.04 -16.12
CA SER A 1110 -24.20 12.08 -16.48
C SER A 1110 -23.41 12.93 -15.49
N ASP A 1111 -22.30 12.38 -15.00
CA ASP A 1111 -21.36 13.01 -14.06
C ASP A 1111 -20.35 13.95 -14.75
N ALA A 1112 -20.26 13.85 -16.07
CA ALA A 1112 -19.32 14.60 -16.91
C ALA A 1112 -19.94 15.88 -17.46
N ASN A 1113 -19.12 16.92 -17.67
CA ASN A 1113 -19.60 18.13 -18.32
C ASN A 1113 -20.02 17.78 -19.76
N SER A 1114 -21.22 18.22 -20.13
CA SER A 1114 -21.78 18.02 -21.46
C SER A 1114 -20.87 18.53 -22.59
N SER A 1115 -20.11 19.60 -22.39
CA SER A 1115 -19.12 20.08 -23.35
C SER A 1115 -17.91 19.13 -23.47
N ASP A 1116 -17.44 18.57 -22.36
CA ASP A 1116 -16.34 17.60 -22.33
C ASP A 1116 -16.74 16.30 -23.05
N ILE A 1117 -17.96 15.81 -22.82
CA ILE A 1117 -18.51 14.63 -23.50
C ILE A 1117 -18.52 14.83 -25.03
N ILE A 1118 -19.13 15.92 -25.49
CA ILE A 1118 -19.26 16.24 -26.93
C ILE A 1118 -17.88 16.40 -27.57
N THR A 1119 -16.97 17.12 -26.90
CA THR A 1119 -15.59 17.32 -27.37
C THR A 1119 -14.88 15.99 -27.51
N SER A 1120 -14.96 15.12 -26.50
CA SER A 1120 -14.27 13.83 -26.45
C SER A 1120 -14.73 12.87 -27.55
N PHE A 1121 -16.05 12.78 -27.81
CA PHE A 1121 -16.55 11.92 -28.87
C PHE A 1121 -16.30 12.46 -30.28
N SER A 1122 -16.16 13.78 -30.46
CA SER A 1122 -16.03 14.40 -31.79
C SER A 1122 -14.81 13.92 -32.59
N MET A 1123 -13.60 13.98 -32.04
CA MET A 1123 -12.38 13.61 -32.78
C MET A 1123 -12.34 12.13 -33.21
N PRO A 1124 -12.65 11.14 -32.34
CA PRO A 1124 -12.68 9.73 -32.76
C PRO A 1124 -13.72 9.45 -33.86
N ILE A 1125 -14.89 10.10 -33.81
CA ILE A 1125 -15.94 9.94 -34.83
C ILE A 1125 -15.45 10.44 -36.19
N PHE A 1126 -14.96 11.67 -36.26
CA PHE A 1126 -14.47 12.27 -37.52
C PHE A 1126 -13.26 11.51 -38.08
N MET A 1127 -12.40 10.95 -37.21
CA MET A 1127 -11.31 10.06 -37.63
C MET A 1127 -11.82 8.77 -38.30
N MET A 1128 -12.89 8.15 -37.77
CA MET A 1128 -13.47 6.94 -38.36
C MET A 1128 -14.16 7.21 -39.70
N GLU A 1129 -14.73 8.40 -39.90
CA GLU A 1129 -15.26 8.87 -41.18
C GLU A 1129 -14.13 9.04 -42.22
N ASP A 1130 -13.14 9.90 -41.94
CA ASP A 1130 -11.99 10.17 -42.83
C ASP A 1130 -11.23 8.88 -43.23
N ALA A 1131 -11.08 7.95 -42.29
CA ALA A 1131 -10.41 6.68 -42.54
C ALA A 1131 -11.28 5.71 -43.37
N SER A 1132 -12.61 5.74 -43.24
CA SER A 1132 -13.52 4.92 -44.06
C SER A 1132 -13.47 5.35 -45.53
N ASP A 1133 -13.47 6.66 -45.80
CA ASP A 1133 -13.29 7.19 -47.16
C ASP A 1133 -11.90 6.91 -47.73
N SER A 1134 -10.86 6.96 -46.89
CA SER A 1134 -9.51 6.57 -47.29
C SER A 1134 -9.43 5.09 -47.69
N ILE A 1135 -10.06 4.20 -46.91
CA ILE A 1135 -10.17 2.77 -47.20
C ILE A 1135 -10.97 2.55 -48.50
N ARG A 1136 -12.05 3.31 -48.71
CA ARG A 1136 -12.88 3.29 -49.94
C ARG A 1136 -12.05 3.62 -51.19
N GLU A 1137 -11.29 4.72 -51.19
CA GLU A 1137 -10.48 5.12 -52.34
C GLU A 1137 -9.25 4.22 -52.57
N ILE A 1138 -8.57 3.76 -51.51
CA ILE A 1138 -7.47 2.78 -51.66
C ILE A 1138 -7.98 1.47 -52.27
N LYS A 1139 -9.14 0.97 -51.82
CA LYS A 1139 -9.77 -0.24 -52.38
C LYS A 1139 -10.06 -0.09 -53.87
N LYS A 1140 -10.60 1.06 -54.27
CA LYS A 1140 -10.91 1.43 -55.66
C LYS A 1140 -9.66 1.51 -56.54
N ILE A 1141 -8.54 2.07 -56.03
CA ILE A 1141 -7.24 2.08 -56.75
C ILE A 1141 -6.67 0.66 -56.85
N GLY A 1142 -6.59 -0.07 -55.73
CA GLY A 1142 -6.08 -1.44 -55.70
C GLY A 1142 -6.84 -2.39 -56.60
N GLU A 1143 -8.18 -2.28 -56.66
CA GLU A 1143 -9.01 -3.01 -57.61
C GLU A 1143 -8.78 -2.60 -59.07
N LYS A 1144 -8.50 -1.32 -59.35
CA LYS A 1144 -8.19 -0.83 -60.70
C LYS A 1144 -6.83 -1.36 -61.17
N GLU A 1145 -5.80 -1.33 -60.32
CA GLU A 1145 -4.48 -1.88 -60.62
C GLU A 1145 -4.54 -3.39 -60.84
N LYS A 1146 -5.22 -4.12 -59.94
CA LYS A 1146 -5.51 -5.56 -60.06
C LYS A 1146 -6.18 -5.95 -61.40
N LYS A 1147 -7.02 -5.07 -61.95
CA LYS A 1147 -7.72 -5.28 -63.24
C LYS A 1147 -6.91 -4.85 -64.46
N THR A 1148 -6.15 -3.76 -64.37
CA THR A 1148 -5.59 -3.08 -65.56
C THR A 1148 -4.09 -3.22 -65.73
N LYS A 1149 -3.30 -3.47 -64.67
CA LYS A 1149 -1.82 -3.44 -64.69
C LYS A 1149 -1.21 -2.20 -65.37
N THR A 1150 -1.93 -1.08 -65.43
CA THR A 1150 -1.59 0.09 -66.26
C THR A 1150 -1.35 1.31 -65.40
N ARG A 1151 -0.07 1.66 -65.22
CA ARG A 1151 0.46 2.63 -64.23
C ARG A 1151 0.22 4.11 -64.57
N ASN A 1152 -1.00 4.51 -64.94
CA ASN A 1152 -1.35 5.90 -65.27
C ASN A 1152 -2.43 6.45 -64.31
N LEU A 1153 -2.01 6.84 -63.11
CA LEU A 1153 -2.85 7.57 -62.14
C LEU A 1153 -1.97 8.42 -61.20
N VAL A 1154 -1.80 9.71 -61.46
CA VAL A 1154 -0.84 10.56 -60.70
C VAL A 1154 -1.51 11.55 -59.73
N LEU A 1155 -2.73 12.05 -59.99
CA LEU A 1155 -3.18 13.30 -59.38
C LEU A 1155 -3.99 13.26 -58.06
N ASN A 1156 -4.32 12.08 -57.51
CA ASN A 1156 -5.06 11.97 -56.23
C ASN A 1156 -4.29 11.20 -55.12
N ILE A 1157 -2.99 10.90 -55.32
CA ILE A 1157 -2.20 10.04 -54.41
C ILE A 1157 -1.95 10.72 -53.07
N LEU A 1158 -1.51 11.99 -53.11
CA LEU A 1158 -1.11 12.73 -51.93
C LEU A 1158 -2.27 12.83 -50.93
N THR A 1159 -3.47 13.15 -51.39
CA THR A 1159 -4.68 13.20 -50.54
C THR A 1159 -4.92 11.90 -49.79
N ILE A 1160 -4.74 10.75 -50.44
CA ILE A 1160 -4.96 9.41 -49.87
C ILE A 1160 -3.84 9.00 -48.90
N ILE A 1161 -2.60 9.39 -49.16
CA ILE A 1161 -1.47 9.14 -48.24
C ILE A 1161 -1.59 10.04 -47.01
N PHE A 1162 -1.95 11.31 -47.17
CA PHE A 1162 -2.10 12.26 -46.07
C PHE A 1162 -3.39 12.06 -45.26
N SER A 1163 -4.50 11.59 -45.85
CA SER A 1163 -5.72 11.27 -45.08
C SER A 1163 -5.60 10.01 -44.22
N VAL A 1164 -4.67 9.10 -44.57
CA VAL A 1164 -4.37 7.87 -43.82
C VAL A 1164 -3.30 8.08 -42.74
N ILE A 1165 -2.39 9.04 -42.95
CA ILE A 1165 -1.23 9.26 -42.10
C ILE A 1165 -1.33 10.66 -41.51
N PRO A 1166 -2.02 10.85 -40.37
CA PRO A 1166 -1.95 12.13 -39.66
C PRO A 1166 -0.52 12.40 -39.15
N PHE A 1167 0.29 11.35 -38.95
CA PHE A 1167 1.66 11.37 -38.43
C PHE A 1167 2.72 11.95 -39.41
N VAL A 1168 2.50 13.13 -39.98
CA VAL A 1168 3.51 13.85 -40.78
C VAL A 1168 4.03 15.07 -39.98
N GLY A 1169 4.41 14.80 -38.73
CA GLY A 1169 5.20 15.70 -37.89
C GLY A 1169 6.69 15.32 -37.88
N GLU A 1170 7.56 16.24 -37.48
CA GLU A 1170 9.02 16.08 -37.57
C GLU A 1170 9.55 14.87 -36.77
N ALA A 1171 8.86 14.43 -35.71
CA ALA A 1171 9.19 13.23 -34.95
C ALA A 1171 8.88 11.89 -35.68
N ALA A 1172 7.93 11.88 -36.64
CA ALA A 1172 7.40 10.65 -37.24
C ALA A 1172 8.12 10.22 -38.53
N ALA A 1173 8.89 11.11 -39.15
CA ALA A 1173 9.72 10.81 -40.32
C ALA A 1173 10.85 9.80 -40.04
N ALA A 1174 11.18 9.55 -38.76
CA ALA A 1174 12.21 8.61 -38.32
C ALA A 1174 11.70 7.18 -38.04
N LEU A 1175 10.38 6.93 -38.08
CA LEU A 1175 9.76 5.67 -37.69
C LEU A 1175 9.10 4.96 -38.89
N GLY A 1176 9.62 3.80 -39.27
CA GLY A 1176 9.05 2.94 -40.33
C GLY A 1176 7.67 2.36 -39.97
N GLY A 1177 6.95 1.82 -40.95
CA GLY A 1177 5.52 1.47 -40.83
C GLY A 1177 5.17 0.53 -39.66
N VAL A 1178 5.94 -0.54 -39.43
CA VAL A 1178 5.79 -1.45 -38.27
C VAL A 1178 5.90 -0.70 -36.94
N ALA A 1179 6.81 0.27 -36.83
CA ALA A 1179 6.94 1.11 -35.65
C ALA A 1179 5.72 2.02 -35.47
N ARG A 1180 5.13 2.56 -36.55
CA ARG A 1180 3.90 3.38 -36.48
C ARG A 1180 2.69 2.57 -35.99
N LEU A 1181 2.53 1.34 -36.47
CA LEU A 1181 1.48 0.42 -35.99
C LEU A 1181 1.70 0.02 -34.52
N ALA A 1182 2.96 -0.15 -34.09
CA ALA A 1182 3.30 -0.39 -32.69
C ALA A 1182 3.03 0.85 -31.83
N THR A 1183 3.41 2.05 -32.28
CA THR A 1183 3.16 3.34 -31.60
C THR A 1183 1.66 3.62 -31.44
N ALA A 1184 0.83 3.38 -32.45
CA ALA A 1184 -0.62 3.56 -32.31
C ALA A 1184 -1.24 2.58 -31.30
N ALA A 1185 -0.83 1.31 -31.32
CA ALA A 1185 -1.27 0.32 -30.34
C ALA A 1185 -0.74 0.61 -28.92
N LEU A 1186 0.49 1.14 -28.81
CA LEU A 1186 1.09 1.61 -27.57
C LEU A 1186 0.30 2.80 -27.01
N ILE A 1187 0.00 3.81 -27.82
CA ILE A 1187 -0.74 5.00 -27.43
C ILE A 1187 -2.13 4.64 -26.90
N VAL A 1188 -2.87 3.75 -27.56
CA VAL A 1188 -4.18 3.28 -27.05
C VAL A 1188 -4.02 2.47 -25.76
N GLY A 1189 -2.97 1.65 -25.65
CA GLY A 1189 -2.70 0.84 -24.46
C GLY A 1189 -2.19 1.63 -23.24
N GLU A 1190 -1.46 2.72 -23.45
CA GLU A 1190 -0.87 3.59 -22.43
C GLU A 1190 -1.82 4.73 -22.03
N ALA A 1191 -2.55 5.33 -22.98
CA ALA A 1191 -3.62 6.28 -22.68
C ALA A 1191 -4.76 5.61 -21.89
N GLY A 1192 -5.10 4.36 -22.23
CA GLY A 1192 -6.05 3.54 -21.45
C GLY A 1192 -5.58 3.19 -20.03
N ASN A 1193 -4.31 3.46 -19.68
CA ASN A 1193 -3.73 3.32 -18.34
C ASN A 1193 -3.23 4.66 -17.76
N ALA A 1194 -3.63 5.80 -18.36
CA ALA A 1194 -3.29 7.17 -17.94
C ALA A 1194 -1.78 7.52 -17.90
N ALA A 1195 -0.98 6.96 -18.82
CA ALA A 1195 0.47 7.18 -18.88
C ALA A 1195 0.92 8.26 -19.88
N LEU A 1196 0.04 8.75 -20.76
CA LEU A 1196 0.34 9.82 -21.72
C LEU A 1196 -0.16 11.17 -21.21
N SER A 1197 0.70 12.19 -21.24
CA SER A 1197 0.34 13.55 -20.84
C SER A 1197 -0.27 14.33 -22.01
N ILE A 1198 -1.00 15.41 -21.70
CA ILE A 1198 -1.53 16.33 -22.71
C ILE A 1198 -0.37 16.96 -23.53
N VAL A 1199 0.82 17.12 -22.94
CA VAL A 1199 2.02 17.63 -23.64
C VAL A 1199 2.45 16.67 -24.75
N ASP A 1200 2.49 15.36 -24.49
CA ASP A 1200 2.84 14.34 -25.50
C ASP A 1200 1.86 14.33 -26.69
N ILE A 1201 0.60 14.72 -26.45
CA ILE A 1201 -0.44 14.84 -27.46
C ILE A 1201 -0.29 16.14 -28.27
N VAL A 1202 0.13 17.24 -27.65
CA VAL A 1202 0.43 18.51 -28.34
C VAL A 1202 1.69 18.39 -29.20
N ASP A 1203 2.72 17.68 -28.72
CA ASP A 1203 3.95 17.42 -29.48
C ASP A 1203 3.73 16.42 -30.64
N ASN A 1204 2.64 15.64 -30.59
CA ASN A 1204 2.23 14.73 -31.66
C ASN A 1204 0.72 14.82 -31.96
N PRO A 1205 0.24 15.95 -32.56
CA PRO A 1205 -1.19 16.23 -32.76
C PRO A 1205 -1.93 15.11 -33.50
N ALA A 1206 -1.24 14.47 -34.42
CA ALA A 1206 -1.69 13.33 -35.20
C ALA A 1206 -2.25 12.17 -34.38
N SER A 1207 -1.75 12.02 -33.15
CA SER A 1207 -2.12 10.94 -32.25
C SER A 1207 -3.38 11.23 -31.43
N ALA A 1208 -3.81 12.49 -31.36
CA ALA A 1208 -4.84 12.95 -30.43
C ALA A 1208 -6.16 12.16 -30.52
N PRO A 1209 -6.75 11.87 -31.70
CA PRO A 1209 -7.98 11.08 -31.76
C PRO A 1209 -7.83 9.66 -31.18
N PHE A 1210 -6.65 9.04 -31.31
CA PHE A 1210 -6.37 7.72 -30.77
C PHE A 1210 -6.08 7.77 -29.26
N ALA A 1211 -5.40 8.80 -28.76
CA ALA A 1211 -5.20 9.02 -27.34
C ALA A 1211 -6.53 9.31 -26.62
N ILE A 1212 -7.36 10.18 -27.20
CA ILE A 1212 -8.74 10.48 -26.77
C ILE A 1212 -9.59 9.21 -26.75
N LEU A 1213 -9.54 8.40 -27.81
CA LEU A 1213 -10.25 7.13 -27.84
C LEU A 1213 -9.74 6.12 -26.79
N GLY A 1214 -8.43 6.08 -26.55
CA GLY A 1214 -7.81 5.27 -25.49
C GLY A 1214 -8.27 5.70 -24.09
N MET A 1215 -8.38 7.02 -23.84
CA MET A 1215 -8.96 7.57 -22.62
C MET A 1215 -10.43 7.17 -22.48
N LEU A 1216 -11.25 7.34 -23.52
CA LEU A 1216 -12.68 6.97 -23.50
C LEU A 1216 -12.89 5.47 -23.24
N VAL A 1217 -12.20 4.59 -23.98
CA VAL A 1217 -12.42 3.13 -23.89
C VAL A 1217 -11.73 2.51 -22.66
N GLY A 1218 -10.62 3.10 -22.19
CA GLY A 1218 -9.86 2.61 -21.04
C GLY A 1218 -10.35 3.14 -19.69
N ALA A 1219 -10.65 4.44 -19.59
CA ALA A 1219 -11.02 5.08 -18.33
C ALA A 1219 -12.54 5.06 -18.06
N ALA A 1220 -13.41 5.28 -19.06
CA ALA A 1220 -14.87 5.33 -18.86
C ALA A 1220 -15.55 3.94 -18.75
N GLY A 1221 -14.96 3.02 -17.97
CA GLY A 1221 -15.66 1.86 -17.40
C GLY A 1221 -15.64 0.54 -18.19
N LEU A 1222 -15.46 0.53 -19.51
CA LEU A 1222 -15.57 -0.71 -20.32
C LEU A 1222 -14.54 -1.80 -19.99
N ARG A 1223 -13.40 -1.46 -19.39
CA ARG A 1223 -12.33 -2.40 -18.99
C ARG A 1223 -11.90 -2.30 -17.52
N GLY A 1224 -12.74 -1.70 -16.66
CA GLY A 1224 -12.46 -1.57 -15.23
C GLY A 1224 -11.38 -0.54 -14.89
N GLY A 1225 -11.40 0.61 -15.57
CA GLY A 1225 -10.52 1.74 -15.30
C GLY A 1225 -10.64 2.28 -13.87
N LYS A 1226 -9.57 2.95 -13.39
CA LYS A 1226 -9.47 3.53 -12.03
C LYS A 1226 -9.88 5.02 -11.95
N ILE A 1227 -10.28 5.60 -13.07
CA ILE A 1227 -10.56 7.02 -13.26
C ILE A 1227 -12.07 7.15 -13.50
N SER A 1228 -12.69 8.23 -13.04
CA SER A 1228 -14.13 8.42 -13.18
C SER A 1228 -14.54 8.78 -14.62
N SER A 1229 -15.80 8.58 -14.97
CA SER A 1229 -16.32 8.99 -16.29
C SER A 1229 -16.11 10.49 -16.50
N ARG A 1230 -16.45 11.33 -15.52
CA ARG A 1230 -16.12 12.77 -15.51
C ARG A 1230 -14.66 13.06 -15.83
N ASP A 1231 -13.73 12.44 -15.12
CA ASP A 1231 -12.29 12.69 -15.32
C ASP A 1231 -11.79 12.16 -16.67
N ALA A 1232 -12.32 11.03 -17.13
CA ALA A 1232 -12.03 10.46 -18.44
C ALA A 1232 -12.46 11.41 -19.57
N PHE A 1233 -13.68 11.93 -19.50
CA PHE A 1233 -14.19 12.94 -20.45
C PHE A 1233 -13.45 14.27 -20.34
N LYS A 1234 -13.11 14.75 -19.13
CA LYS A 1234 -12.35 16.00 -18.94
C LYS A 1234 -10.92 15.89 -19.49
N GLN A 1235 -10.24 14.75 -19.29
CA GLN A 1235 -8.90 14.52 -19.86
C GLN A 1235 -8.94 14.38 -21.38
N ALA A 1236 -9.92 13.65 -21.91
CA ALA A 1236 -10.14 13.49 -23.35
C ALA A 1236 -10.49 14.84 -24.03
N ALA A 1237 -11.34 15.65 -23.43
CA ALA A 1237 -11.64 17.01 -23.89
C ALA A 1237 -10.41 17.93 -23.79
N GLY A 1238 -9.67 17.87 -22.68
CA GLY A 1238 -8.41 18.59 -22.48
C GLY A 1238 -7.35 18.29 -23.54
N ALA A 1239 -7.25 17.03 -23.97
CA ALA A 1239 -6.38 16.61 -25.06
C ALA A 1239 -6.78 17.20 -26.42
N ARG A 1240 -8.08 17.41 -26.69
CA ARG A 1240 -8.52 18.18 -27.87
C ARG A 1240 -8.22 19.66 -27.69
N THR A 1241 -8.59 20.29 -26.57
CA THR A 1241 -8.50 21.75 -26.41
C THR A 1241 -7.06 22.26 -26.39
N ALA A 1242 -6.08 21.43 -26.04
CA ALA A 1242 -4.66 21.76 -26.12
C ALA A 1242 -4.11 21.86 -27.56
N LEU A 1243 -4.82 21.35 -28.58
CA LEU A 1243 -4.39 21.45 -29.98
C LEU A 1243 -4.65 22.85 -30.56
N THR A 1244 -3.56 23.54 -30.92
CA THR A 1244 -3.57 24.85 -31.57
C THR A 1244 -4.11 24.79 -33.01
N ASP A 1245 -4.50 25.94 -33.58
CA ASP A 1245 -4.92 26.03 -35.00
C ASP A 1245 -3.85 25.54 -35.98
N ASP A 1246 -2.56 25.66 -35.63
CA ASP A 1246 -1.44 25.11 -36.39
C ASP A 1246 -1.35 23.58 -36.25
N ALA A 1247 -1.48 23.05 -35.04
CA ALA A 1247 -1.55 21.61 -34.79
C ALA A 1247 -2.75 20.95 -35.51
N MET A 1248 -3.89 21.65 -35.59
CA MET A 1248 -5.08 21.19 -36.30
C MET A 1248 -4.87 21.07 -37.83
N LYS A 1249 -3.82 21.66 -38.41
CA LYS A 1249 -3.48 21.50 -39.84
C LYS A 1249 -3.07 20.07 -40.21
N ALA A 1250 -2.76 19.22 -39.22
CA ALA A 1250 -2.51 17.79 -39.41
C ALA A 1250 -3.76 16.98 -39.81
N PHE A 1251 -4.97 17.54 -39.65
CA PHE A 1251 -6.23 16.89 -40.00
C PHE A 1251 -6.81 17.38 -41.35
N SER A 1252 -7.73 16.59 -41.92
CA SER A 1252 -8.37 16.91 -43.19
C SER A 1252 -9.13 18.25 -43.14
N ALA A 1253 -9.45 18.79 -44.32
CA ALA A 1253 -10.27 20.00 -44.40
C ALA A 1253 -11.70 19.77 -43.89
N GLU A 1254 -12.23 18.55 -44.06
CA GLU A 1254 -13.57 18.17 -43.61
C GLU A 1254 -13.63 17.96 -42.09
N PHE A 1255 -12.65 17.24 -41.52
CA PHE A 1255 -12.47 17.09 -40.07
C PHE A 1255 -12.45 18.46 -39.37
N ARG A 1256 -11.62 19.39 -39.86
CA ARG A 1256 -11.53 20.75 -39.30
C ARG A 1256 -12.84 21.53 -39.43
N ALA A 1257 -13.60 21.37 -40.51
CA ALA A 1257 -14.88 22.03 -40.67
C ALA A 1257 -15.90 21.54 -39.62
N LYS A 1258 -16.01 20.21 -39.43
CA LYS A 1258 -16.89 19.59 -38.42
C LYS A 1258 -16.48 19.96 -36.99
N ASP A 1259 -15.18 19.96 -36.70
CA ASP A 1259 -14.65 20.38 -35.40
C ASP A 1259 -14.97 21.86 -35.09
N VAL A 1260 -14.79 22.79 -36.05
CA VAL A 1260 -15.17 24.20 -35.87
C VAL A 1260 -16.67 24.36 -35.56
N MET A 1261 -17.54 23.53 -36.15
CA MET A 1261 -18.97 23.53 -35.83
C MET A 1261 -19.23 23.05 -34.40
N ILE A 1262 -18.56 21.99 -33.94
CA ILE A 1262 -18.63 21.51 -32.54
C ILE A 1262 -18.17 22.60 -31.57
N GLN A 1263 -17.03 23.23 -31.82
CA GLN A 1263 -16.50 24.30 -30.97
C GLN A 1263 -17.42 25.54 -30.94
N LYS A 1264 -18.07 25.88 -32.06
CA LYS A 1264 -19.09 26.93 -32.13
C LYS A 1264 -20.33 26.56 -31.31
N ILE A 1265 -20.80 25.31 -31.41
CA ILE A 1265 -21.97 24.83 -30.66
C ILE A 1265 -21.69 24.81 -29.16
N ILE A 1266 -20.55 24.29 -28.71
CA ILE A 1266 -20.14 24.28 -27.30
C ILE A 1266 -20.17 25.69 -26.70
N LYS A 1267 -19.57 26.68 -27.39
CA LYS A 1267 -19.60 28.09 -26.98
C LYS A 1267 -21.01 28.68 -26.89
N SER A 1268 -21.98 28.12 -27.61
CA SER A 1268 -23.38 28.55 -27.57
C SER A 1268 -24.25 27.85 -26.54
N CYS A 1269 -23.76 26.79 -25.90
CA CYS A 1269 -24.51 26.05 -24.88
C CYS A 1269 -24.66 26.81 -23.55
N GLY A 1270 -23.93 27.91 -23.36
CA GLY A 1270 -24.02 28.73 -22.15
C GLY A 1270 -23.26 28.17 -20.94
N PHE A 1271 -22.44 27.13 -21.12
CA PHE A 1271 -21.50 26.66 -20.12
C PHE A 1271 -20.39 27.72 -19.93
N ALA A 1272 -20.51 28.51 -18.87
CA ALA A 1272 -19.53 29.49 -18.39
C ALA A 1272 -19.22 29.20 -16.92
#